data_AF-A0A8C6L537-F1
#
_entry.id   AF-A0A8C6L537-F1
#
_cell.length_a   1.000
_cell.length_b   1.000
_cell.length_c   1.000
_cell.angle_alpha   90.00
_cell.angle_beta   90.00
_cell.angle_gamma   90.00
#
_symmetry.space_group_name_H-M   'P 1'
#
loop_
_entity.id
_entity.type
_entity.pdbx_description
1 polymer ?
#
loop_
_entity_poly.entity_id
_entity_poly.type
_entity_poly.pdbx_seq_one_letter_code
_entity_poly.pdbx_strand_id
1 'polypeptide(L)'
;MNGIGLDFTSSEFTSHFKTEEIVLYSQKLNRLNISDPYRAPGILFKNARSCRSGLLTGPGQGTPWDSPGGAGPNGWGEGTIHLSTVVFLRTWCSWMLTCFVSFCPSSATIGISHPDIVVETNTLSSVPPPDVTYTLSIPETTISSGLLSALQLEAIIYACQQHEVILQNKQRAGFLIGDGAGVGKGRTVAGIILENYLKGRKKSLWFSISNDLKFDAERDLKDIDAPNIPVHALNKIKYGDTATSEGVLFATYSALIGESQAGGQHRTRIKQILDWCKPEFDGVIIFDECHKAKNATSTKMGKAVLDLQSKLPLARVVYASATGASEPKNMIYMSRLGIWGEGTPFRAFDDFLHAIEKRGVGAMEIVAMDMKVSGMYIARQLSFSGVSFRVEEIGLDSDFKEVYNKAARLWAEALQVFMHAADELGLVSRKSLWGQFWSSHQRFFKYLCIAAKVRSLVELAQKELEAGKCIVIGLQSTGESRTREVLDENDGHLDRFVSAAEGVFQSLVTKHFPSEKQRREKAPGNKRKREIEEMKQGLLNKISVLGKELPLNTLDVLIDKFGGPDKVAEMTGRKGRVVRRPDGSVRYESRAEQGSTIDQINLKEKDRFMTGEKSVAIISEAASSGISLQADRRVKNQKRRVHMTLELPWSADRAIQQFGRTHRSNQVNAPEYIFLISELAGERRFASIVAKRLESLGALTHGDRRATESRDLSKYNFENKYGTKALDKVTKSILGHIENKVPPPKGYPGGNARFFQGMMHVGIICKEPRFGISTEKDCSITKFLNRILGLEVHKQNHLFQYFTDNFDYLIEKDKKEGKYDMGILDLAPGNDEIYEEKQENFLTAGNPQDGQVVLYKISVDRGMPWEEAHAKFLKLSAPDEGFYLSYKLRGNSPCVLLAEQGRGKNFLVYKPNIGKQTQPESLNNLLQRYHKVTPEEAKDSWENQFTFSLKNCSHANWNGKCKKIEEGQECLQGMRLRQYHMLCGALLRVWKRVSDVVSEITSSSILQIVRLKTKQRNKQVGQYTLLPHLGF
;
A
#
# COMPACT_ATOMS: atom_id res chain seq x y z
N MET A 1 36.46 4.86 33.28
CA MET A 1 36.92 4.08 34.46
C MET A 1 35.70 3.51 35.16
N ASN A 2 35.80 2.25 35.58
CA ASN A 2 35.00 1.51 36.57
C ASN A 2 33.46 1.60 36.55
N GLY A 3 32.81 0.44 36.35
CA GLY A 3 31.96 -0.06 37.43
C GLY A 3 30.49 -0.42 37.15
N ILE A 4 30.17 -1.23 36.14
CA ILE A 4 28.98 -2.11 36.19
C ILE A 4 29.36 -3.48 35.65
N GLY A 5 29.36 -4.49 36.52
CA GLY A 5 29.54 -5.90 36.14
C GLY A 5 28.18 -6.58 35.97
N LEU A 6 28.04 -7.37 34.92
CA LEU A 6 26.92 -8.30 34.71
C LEU A 6 27.50 -9.62 34.21
N ASP A 7 27.53 -10.61 35.09
CA ASP A 7 27.94 -11.97 34.75
C ASP A 7 26.88 -12.65 33.87
N PHE A 8 27.29 -13.16 32.71
CA PHE A 8 26.50 -14.07 31.89
C PHE A 8 27.20 -15.42 31.81
N THR A 9 26.58 -16.44 32.41
CA THR A 9 27.08 -17.82 32.38
C THR A 9 26.97 -18.43 30.98
N SER A 10 28.11 -18.81 30.41
CA SER A 10 28.23 -19.27 29.02
C SER A 10 27.99 -20.79 28.86
N SER A 11 26.73 -21.24 28.84
CA SER A 11 26.39 -22.68 28.68
C SER A 11 25.38 -23.03 27.59
N GLU A 12 24.82 -22.08 26.83
CA GLU A 12 23.84 -22.36 25.76
C GLU A 12 24.22 -21.84 24.37
N PHE A 13 25.45 -21.37 24.17
CA PHE A 13 25.90 -20.73 22.91
C PHE A 13 27.14 -21.36 22.26
N THR A 14 27.28 -22.69 22.37
CA THR A 14 28.36 -23.45 21.69
C THR A 14 27.83 -24.71 21.01
N SER A 15 27.45 -24.60 19.74
CA SER A 15 27.33 -25.76 18.84
C SER A 15 27.94 -25.53 17.45
N HIS A 16 27.95 -24.30 16.93
CA HIS A 16 28.53 -23.96 15.62
C HIS A 16 29.30 -22.62 15.64
N PHE A 17 30.60 -22.61 15.97
CA PHE A 17 31.65 -21.71 15.44
C PHE A 17 33.02 -22.13 15.99
N LYS A 18 34.11 -22.00 15.22
CA LYS A 18 35.48 -22.33 15.67
C LYS A 18 36.10 -21.17 16.46
N THR A 19 36.77 -21.48 17.56
CA THR A 19 37.12 -20.53 18.63
C THR A 19 38.24 -19.53 18.30
N GLU A 20 39.00 -19.73 17.23
CA GLU A 20 40.23 -18.96 16.95
C GLU A 20 40.00 -17.60 16.27
N GLU A 21 38.91 -17.42 15.50
CA GLU A 21 38.64 -16.14 14.81
C GLU A 21 38.20 -15.01 15.76
N ILE A 22 37.61 -15.35 16.91
CA ILE A 22 37.01 -14.39 17.84
C ILE A 22 38.09 -13.58 18.59
N VAL A 23 39.21 -14.23 18.94
CA VAL A 23 40.32 -13.60 19.68
C VAL A 23 41.02 -12.51 18.83
N LEU A 24 41.23 -12.80 17.54
CA LEU A 24 41.82 -11.85 16.58
C LEU A 24 40.89 -10.66 16.28
N TYR A 25 39.58 -10.83 16.37
CA TYR A 25 38.61 -9.76 16.13
C TYR A 25 38.52 -8.79 17.31
N SER A 26 38.53 -9.31 18.54
CA SER A 26 38.55 -8.52 19.79
C SER A 26 39.75 -7.57 19.86
N GLN A 27 40.96 -8.09 19.57
CA GLN A 27 42.19 -7.28 19.60
C GLN A 27 42.23 -6.18 18.53
N LYS A 28 41.50 -6.33 17.42
CA LYS A 28 41.43 -5.32 16.35
C LYS A 28 40.50 -4.15 16.67
N LEU A 29 39.42 -4.39 17.41
CA LEU A 29 38.46 -3.36 17.81
C LEU A 29 39.06 -2.40 18.85
N ASN A 30 39.82 -2.92 19.83
CA ASN A 30 40.46 -2.09 20.87
C ASN A 30 41.57 -1.16 20.36
N ARG A 31 42.01 -1.25 19.09
CA ARG A 31 42.99 -0.33 18.48
C ARG A 31 42.35 0.80 17.65
N LEU A 32 41.04 0.77 17.41
CA LEU A 32 40.33 1.75 16.58
C LEU A 32 39.47 2.67 17.45
N ASN A 33 40.11 3.68 18.04
CA ASN A 33 39.49 4.66 18.92
C ASN A 33 38.57 5.61 18.11
N ILE A 34 37.33 5.20 17.81
CA ILE A 34 36.38 5.89 16.92
C ILE A 34 35.16 6.36 17.73
N SER A 35 35.00 7.67 17.86
CA SER A 35 33.93 8.35 18.61
C SER A 35 32.73 8.77 17.75
N ASP A 36 32.53 8.16 16.58
CA ASP A 36 31.48 8.51 15.62
C ASP A 36 30.67 7.27 15.18
N PRO A 37 29.38 7.16 15.55
CA PRO A 37 28.55 5.99 15.23
C PRO A 37 28.20 5.85 13.74
N TYR A 38 28.43 6.87 12.90
CA TYR A 38 28.06 6.82 11.48
C TYR A 38 29.03 6.02 10.58
N ARG A 39 30.22 5.63 11.09
CA ARG A 39 31.21 4.87 10.29
C ARG A 39 31.07 3.34 10.32
N ALA A 40 30.30 2.77 11.23
CA ALA A 40 30.21 1.32 11.41
C ALA A 40 29.65 0.50 10.21
N PRO A 41 28.63 0.95 9.43
CA PRO A 41 28.00 0.11 8.40
C PRO A 41 28.91 -0.25 7.21
N GLY A 42 29.93 0.57 6.92
CA GLY A 42 30.76 0.41 5.72
C GLY A 42 31.79 -0.74 5.79
N ILE A 43 32.19 -1.16 7.00
CA ILE A 43 33.26 -2.15 7.18
C ILE A 43 32.70 -3.59 7.18
N LEU A 44 31.49 -3.79 7.72
CA LEU A 44 30.78 -5.08 7.74
C LEU A 44 30.51 -5.63 6.33
N PHE A 45 30.30 -4.77 5.33
CA PHE A 45 29.94 -5.20 3.97
C PHE A 45 31.09 -5.75 3.12
N LYS A 46 32.37 -5.49 3.47
CA LYS A 46 33.51 -5.98 2.67
C LYS A 46 33.88 -7.44 2.99
N ASN A 47 33.82 -7.87 4.25
CA ASN A 47 34.36 -9.18 4.65
C ASN A 47 33.38 -10.35 4.45
N ALA A 48 32.07 -10.09 4.35
CA ALA A 48 31.06 -11.13 4.11
C ALA A 48 31.15 -11.82 2.73
N ARG A 49 31.96 -11.30 1.79
CA ARG A 49 32.22 -11.96 0.49
C ARG A 49 33.21 -13.13 0.58
N SER A 50 33.97 -13.26 1.67
CA SER A 50 35.06 -14.25 1.77
C SER A 50 34.62 -15.68 2.14
N CYS A 51 33.38 -15.89 2.58
CA CYS A 51 32.89 -17.19 3.08
C CYS A 51 32.07 -17.97 2.04
N ARG A 52 32.53 -18.04 0.78
CA ARG A 52 31.88 -18.83 -0.30
C ARG A 52 32.75 -19.90 -0.96
N SER A 53 34.00 -20.04 -0.55
CA SER A 53 34.96 -21.00 -1.11
C SER A 53 35.65 -21.76 0.02
N GLY A 54 35.12 -22.94 0.39
CA GLY A 54 35.66 -23.69 1.54
C GLY A 54 34.86 -24.93 1.94
N LEU A 55 34.30 -25.66 0.97
CA LEU A 55 33.67 -26.98 1.18
C LEU A 55 33.48 -27.66 -0.19
N LEU A 56 34.50 -28.38 -0.67
CA LEU A 56 34.48 -29.47 -1.67
C LEU A 56 35.91 -29.73 -2.23
N THR A 57 36.69 -30.63 -1.62
CA THR A 57 37.82 -31.36 -2.28
C THR A 57 38.36 -32.55 -1.45
N GLY A 58 37.81 -33.75 -1.69
CA GLY A 58 38.45 -35.09 -1.61
C GLY A 58 39.07 -35.61 -0.29
N PRO A 59 39.66 -36.83 -0.30
CA PRO A 59 39.51 -37.96 -1.24
C PRO A 59 38.90 -39.22 -0.54
N GLY A 60 38.67 -40.33 -1.26
CA GLY A 60 37.87 -41.46 -0.75
C GLY A 60 38.52 -42.86 -0.72
N GLN A 61 37.79 -43.79 -0.08
CA GLN A 61 37.83 -45.27 -0.07
C GLN A 61 36.49 -45.76 0.56
N GLY A 62 35.93 -46.95 0.29
CA GLY A 62 36.21 -47.92 -0.77
C GLY A 62 35.49 -49.29 -0.60
N THR A 63 34.88 -49.80 -1.69
CA THR A 63 34.50 -51.23 -1.93
C THR A 63 33.20 -51.74 -1.20
N PRO A 64 32.58 -52.90 -1.57
CA PRO A 64 31.17 -52.87 -2.05
C PRO A 64 30.24 -54.01 -1.56
N TRP A 65 28.91 -53.81 -1.56
CA TRP A 65 27.94 -54.93 -1.58
C TRP A 65 26.66 -54.63 -2.36
N ASP A 66 26.13 -55.67 -3.00
CA ASP A 66 25.13 -55.63 -4.07
C ASP A 66 23.65 -55.67 -3.62
N SER A 67 22.80 -55.35 -4.61
CA SER A 67 21.40 -55.81 -4.81
C SER A 67 20.23 -54.93 -4.34
N PRO A 68 19.08 -54.97 -5.06
CA PRO A 68 18.25 -53.76 -5.24
C PRO A 68 16.79 -53.90 -4.78
N GLY A 69 16.13 -52.77 -4.49
CA GLY A 69 14.68 -52.76 -4.23
C GLY A 69 14.03 -51.38 -4.11
N GLY A 70 13.21 -51.01 -5.10
CA GLY A 70 12.02 -50.16 -4.96
C GLY A 70 12.18 -48.68 -4.52
N ALA A 71 12.38 -47.78 -5.48
CA ALA A 71 12.19 -46.32 -5.27
C ALA A 71 10.97 -45.80 -6.04
N GLY A 72 9.92 -45.40 -5.31
CA GLY A 72 8.79 -44.63 -5.85
C GLY A 72 9.00 -43.11 -5.68
N PRO A 73 8.60 -42.25 -6.64
CA PRO A 73 8.98 -40.84 -6.63
C PRO A 73 7.99 -39.95 -5.85
N ASN A 74 8.08 -39.94 -4.51
CA ASN A 74 7.45 -38.94 -3.65
C ASN A 74 8.53 -38.22 -2.83
N GLY A 75 8.88 -36.98 -3.19
CA GLY A 75 9.99 -36.28 -2.51
C GLY A 75 10.33 -34.86 -2.97
N TRP A 76 9.44 -34.16 -3.68
CA TRP A 76 9.65 -32.76 -4.08
C TRP A 76 8.35 -31.97 -3.98
N GLY A 77 8.15 -31.22 -2.89
CA GLY A 77 6.93 -30.42 -2.69
C GLY A 77 7.00 -29.35 -1.60
N GLU A 78 7.53 -29.67 -0.42
CA GLU A 78 7.33 -28.81 0.77
C GLU A 78 8.47 -27.80 1.05
N GLY A 79 9.70 -28.08 0.62
CA GLY A 79 10.86 -27.24 0.96
C GLY A 79 10.93 -25.87 0.25
N THR A 80 10.32 -25.71 -0.91
CA THR A 80 10.54 -24.55 -1.80
C THR A 80 9.87 -23.26 -1.30
N ILE A 81 8.83 -23.38 -0.46
CA ILE A 81 8.04 -22.24 0.03
C ILE A 81 8.70 -21.60 1.26
N HIS A 82 9.26 -22.41 2.16
CA HIS A 82 9.87 -21.93 3.41
C HIS A 82 11.12 -21.06 3.21
N LEU A 83 11.93 -21.33 2.16
CA LEU A 83 13.11 -20.50 1.85
C LEU A 83 12.74 -19.05 1.48
N SER A 84 11.52 -18.82 0.98
CA SER A 84 11.09 -17.48 0.58
C SER A 84 11.02 -16.52 1.77
N THR A 85 10.59 -16.99 2.95
CA THR A 85 10.32 -16.17 4.14
C THR A 85 11.58 -15.73 4.90
N VAL A 86 12.65 -16.54 4.88
CA VAL A 86 13.91 -16.22 5.59
C VAL A 86 14.81 -15.29 4.74
N VAL A 87 14.87 -15.52 3.43
CA VAL A 87 15.48 -14.56 2.49
C VAL A 87 14.71 -13.23 2.51
N PHE A 88 13.40 -13.28 2.73
CA PHE A 88 12.50 -12.11 2.78
C PHE A 88 12.86 -11.11 3.90
N LEU A 89 13.28 -11.56 5.09
CA LEU A 89 13.70 -10.67 6.18
C LEU A 89 15.06 -10.01 5.92
N ARG A 90 16.04 -10.73 5.34
CA ARG A 90 17.38 -10.17 5.07
C ARG A 90 17.38 -9.08 4.00
N THR A 91 16.47 -9.12 3.01
CA THR A 91 16.36 -8.00 2.04
C THR A 91 15.65 -6.77 2.62
N TRP A 92 14.84 -6.92 3.68
CA TRP A 92 14.02 -5.84 4.24
C TRP A 92 14.87 -4.70 4.84
N CYS A 93 15.87 -5.02 5.66
CA CYS A 93 16.82 -4.01 6.18
C CYS A 93 17.62 -3.30 5.07
N SER A 94 17.94 -4.00 3.97
CA SER A 94 18.66 -3.40 2.83
C SER A 94 17.77 -2.49 1.99
N TRP A 95 16.45 -2.63 2.08
CA TRP A 95 15.47 -1.98 1.20
C TRP A 95 14.86 -0.70 1.81
N MET A 96 14.67 -0.69 3.14
CA MET A 96 14.22 0.52 3.84
C MET A 96 15.22 1.68 3.72
N LEU A 97 16.50 1.34 3.49
CA LEU A 97 17.59 2.29 3.18
C LEU A 97 17.60 2.81 1.73
N THR A 98 16.86 2.20 0.79
CA THR A 98 16.93 2.57 -0.64
C THR A 98 15.71 3.34 -1.15
N CYS A 99 14.55 3.28 -0.49
CA CYS A 99 13.31 3.87 -0.99
C CYS A 99 12.91 5.20 -0.32
N PHE A 100 13.51 5.51 0.83
CA PHE A 100 13.23 6.69 1.63
C PHE A 100 14.50 7.47 1.92
N VAL A 101 14.37 8.80 2.01
CA VAL A 101 15.44 9.71 2.42
C VAL A 101 15.05 10.34 3.74
N SER A 102 15.99 10.46 4.67
CA SER A 102 15.78 11.23 5.91
C SER A 102 15.46 12.67 5.54
N PHE A 103 14.32 13.17 5.99
CA PHE A 103 13.88 14.53 5.70
C PHE A 103 14.44 15.49 6.75
N CYS A 104 15.15 16.51 6.28
CA CYS A 104 15.48 17.70 7.04
C CYS A 104 14.95 18.91 6.25
N PRO A 105 14.33 19.92 6.91
CA PRO A 105 13.95 21.15 6.25
C PRO A 105 15.13 21.76 5.48
N SER A 106 14.94 22.04 4.19
CA SER A 106 15.99 22.59 3.33
C SER A 106 15.98 24.12 3.30
N SER A 107 14.79 24.70 3.46
CA SER A 107 14.52 26.11 3.12
C SER A 107 14.05 26.92 4.32
N ALA A 108 13.60 26.27 5.41
CA ALA A 108 13.24 26.91 6.67
C ALA A 108 14.29 26.62 7.75
N THR A 109 14.94 27.65 8.26
CA THR A 109 16.04 27.57 9.25
C THR A 109 15.59 27.69 10.72
N ILE A 110 14.28 27.72 10.98
CA ILE A 110 13.70 28.01 12.29
C ILE A 110 13.18 26.78 13.03
N GLY A 111 13.28 26.80 14.36
CA GLY A 111 12.82 25.75 15.27
C GLY A 111 13.75 24.53 15.37
N ILE A 112 13.42 23.62 16.28
CA ILE A 112 14.25 22.43 16.56
C ILE A 112 13.89 21.23 15.69
N SER A 113 14.80 20.27 15.56
CA SER A 113 14.55 18.99 14.89
C SER A 113 13.36 18.25 15.51
N HIS A 114 12.57 17.58 14.67
CA HIS A 114 11.44 16.75 15.13
C HIS A 114 11.94 15.57 16.00
N PRO A 115 11.22 15.18 17.07
CA PRO A 115 11.71 14.20 18.07
C PRO A 115 11.93 12.78 17.55
N ASP A 116 11.37 12.44 16.38
CA ASP A 116 11.55 11.18 15.68
C ASP A 116 12.03 11.42 14.25
N ILE A 117 12.76 10.45 13.68
CA ILE A 117 13.21 10.51 12.28
C ILE A 117 12.00 10.55 11.35
N VAL A 118 11.90 11.61 10.54
CA VAL A 118 10.92 11.75 9.47
C VAL A 118 11.62 11.50 8.13
N VAL A 119 10.88 10.93 7.18
CA VAL A 119 11.36 10.57 5.85
C VAL A 119 10.41 11.07 4.76
N GLU A 120 10.94 11.27 3.56
CA GLU A 120 10.17 11.41 2.32
C GLU A 120 10.58 10.33 1.29
N THR A 121 9.78 10.13 0.24
CA THR A 121 10.11 9.21 -0.86
C THR A 121 11.31 9.74 -1.67
N ASN A 122 12.03 8.87 -2.39
CA ASN A 122 13.09 9.38 -3.26
C ASN A 122 12.54 10.33 -4.33
N THR A 123 11.38 10.03 -4.90
CA THR A 123 10.76 10.84 -5.96
C THR A 123 10.38 12.24 -5.47
N LEU A 124 9.87 12.39 -4.23
CA LEU A 124 9.71 13.73 -3.65
C LEU A 124 11.05 14.36 -3.27
N SER A 125 12.04 13.60 -2.78
CA SER A 125 13.36 14.14 -2.41
C SER A 125 14.19 14.65 -3.58
N SER A 126 13.91 14.17 -4.80
CA SER A 126 14.61 14.61 -6.01
C SER A 126 14.18 15.98 -6.51
N VAL A 127 13.22 16.63 -5.85
CA VAL A 127 12.75 17.95 -6.25
C VAL A 127 12.60 18.85 -5.02
N PRO A 128 13.25 20.03 -4.99
CA PRO A 128 13.12 20.96 -3.88
C PRO A 128 11.72 21.61 -3.86
N PRO A 129 11.22 22.00 -2.68
CA PRO A 129 10.11 22.95 -2.57
C PRO A 129 10.57 24.35 -3.03
N PRO A 130 9.65 25.31 -3.28
CA PRO A 130 10.03 26.66 -3.69
C PRO A 130 10.72 27.43 -2.55
N ASP A 131 11.33 28.57 -2.90
CA ASP A 131 11.96 29.45 -1.93
C ASP A 131 10.93 30.02 -0.93
N VAL A 132 11.38 30.23 0.31
CA VAL A 132 10.54 30.76 1.39
C VAL A 132 10.51 32.28 1.31
N THR A 133 9.31 32.85 1.11
CA THR A 133 9.05 34.29 1.12
C THR A 133 8.22 34.73 2.32
N TYR A 134 7.53 33.81 3.00
CA TYR A 134 6.62 34.12 4.10
C TYR A 134 7.32 34.15 5.47
N THR A 135 7.02 35.18 6.27
CA THR A 135 7.52 35.34 7.66
C THR A 135 6.40 35.10 8.67
N LEU A 136 6.61 34.13 9.58
CA LEU A 136 5.68 33.78 10.65
C LEU A 136 5.56 34.88 11.71
N SER A 137 4.42 34.94 12.38
CA SER A 137 4.15 35.73 13.59
C SER A 137 4.12 34.87 14.87
N ILE A 138 4.21 33.54 14.74
CA ILE A 138 4.24 32.60 15.87
C ILE A 138 5.36 33.01 16.85
N PRO A 139 5.10 33.04 18.17
CA PRO A 139 6.09 33.48 19.17
C PRO A 139 7.38 32.67 19.13
N GLU A 140 8.52 33.35 19.32
CA GLU A 140 9.83 32.72 19.40
C GLU A 140 9.92 31.72 20.57
N THR A 141 9.13 31.89 21.63
CA THR A 141 9.00 30.91 22.72
C THR A 141 8.44 29.58 22.23
N THR A 142 7.39 29.59 21.40
CA THR A 142 6.77 28.39 20.79
C THR A 142 7.74 27.67 19.85
N ILE A 143 8.59 28.43 19.14
CA ILE A 143 9.60 27.94 18.18
C ILE A 143 10.80 27.33 18.92
N SER A 144 11.43 28.09 19.82
CA SER A 144 12.65 27.70 20.54
C SER A 144 12.44 26.58 21.56
N SER A 145 11.27 26.51 22.22
CA SER A 145 10.91 25.39 23.10
C SER A 145 10.46 24.13 22.35
N GLY A 146 10.32 24.20 21.01
CA GLY A 146 10.03 23.03 20.17
C GLY A 146 8.62 22.47 20.26
N LEU A 147 7.64 23.27 20.69
CA LEU A 147 6.23 22.87 20.67
C LEU A 147 5.76 22.57 19.23
N LEU A 148 6.26 23.37 18.29
CA LEU A 148 6.29 23.12 16.86
C LEU A 148 7.73 22.82 16.43
N SER A 149 7.93 21.68 15.77
CA SER A 149 9.23 21.32 15.20
C SER A 149 9.49 22.03 13.87
N ALA A 150 10.76 22.14 13.45
CA ALA A 150 11.19 22.81 12.23
C ALA A 150 10.41 22.34 10.97
N LEU A 151 10.13 21.04 10.85
CA LEU A 151 9.34 20.50 9.73
C LEU A 151 7.85 20.89 9.79
N GLN A 152 7.30 21.12 10.98
CA GLN A 152 5.94 21.61 11.15
C GLN A 152 5.88 23.10 10.82
N LEU A 153 6.86 23.88 11.27
CA LEU A 153 7.02 25.31 10.93
C LEU A 153 7.18 25.51 9.42
N GLU A 154 8.03 24.72 8.75
CA GLU A 154 8.17 24.71 7.28
C GLU A 154 6.83 24.47 6.56
N ALA A 155 6.02 23.51 7.03
CA ALA A 155 4.71 23.26 6.45
C ALA A 155 3.70 24.40 6.72
N ILE A 156 3.80 25.09 7.87
CA ILE A 156 2.99 26.28 8.17
C ILE A 156 3.40 27.44 7.24
N ILE A 157 4.71 27.66 7.05
CA ILE A 157 5.27 28.66 6.12
C ILE A 157 4.71 28.42 4.71
N TYR A 158 4.87 27.22 4.15
CA TYR A 158 4.39 26.93 2.80
C TYR A 158 2.87 27.04 2.67
N ALA A 159 2.11 26.63 3.68
CA ALA A 159 0.66 26.84 3.69
C ALA A 159 0.29 28.32 3.65
N CYS A 160 0.92 29.16 4.49
CA CYS A 160 0.65 30.59 4.55
C CYS A 160 1.11 31.34 3.29
N GLN A 161 2.29 30.99 2.76
CA GLN A 161 2.83 31.48 1.49
C GLN A 161 1.87 31.15 0.32
N GLN A 162 1.39 29.91 0.23
CA GLN A 162 0.41 29.51 -0.79
C GLN A 162 -0.94 30.21 -0.59
N HIS A 163 -1.32 30.55 0.64
CA HIS A 163 -2.53 31.33 0.93
C HIS A 163 -2.44 32.79 0.50
N GLU A 164 -1.28 33.34 0.14
CA GLU A 164 -1.20 34.69 -0.44
C GLU A 164 -1.62 34.73 -1.91
N VAL A 165 -1.56 33.58 -2.60
CA VAL A 165 -1.92 33.44 -4.01
C VAL A 165 -3.44 33.51 -4.24
N ILE A 166 -3.84 34.30 -5.25
CA ILE A 166 -5.18 34.29 -5.85
C ILE A 166 -5.09 33.64 -7.24
N LEU A 167 -5.88 32.60 -7.47
CA LEU A 167 -6.01 31.89 -8.75
C LEU A 167 -6.80 32.73 -9.76
N GLN A 168 -6.66 32.43 -11.06
CA GLN A 168 -7.30 33.23 -12.14
C GLN A 168 -8.82 33.28 -12.05
N ASN A 169 -9.46 32.21 -11.54
CA ASN A 169 -10.90 32.17 -11.23
C ASN A 169 -11.32 33.03 -10.01
N LYS A 170 -10.45 33.94 -9.54
CA LYS A 170 -10.62 34.86 -8.39
C LYS A 170 -10.78 34.16 -7.03
N GLN A 171 -10.35 32.91 -6.92
CA GLN A 171 -10.36 32.15 -5.67
C GLN A 171 -8.96 32.07 -5.06
N ARG A 172 -8.83 32.21 -3.75
CA ARG A 172 -7.55 32.03 -3.05
C ARG A 172 -7.05 30.57 -3.18
N ALA A 173 -5.76 30.38 -3.43
CA ALA A 173 -5.21 29.03 -3.52
C ALA A 173 -5.26 28.29 -2.17
N GLY A 174 -5.33 26.97 -2.25
CA GLY A 174 -5.29 26.05 -1.11
C GLY A 174 -3.99 25.25 -1.06
N PHE A 175 -3.75 24.62 0.08
CA PHE A 175 -2.55 23.84 0.36
C PHE A 175 -2.90 22.42 0.83
N LEU A 176 -2.15 21.40 0.41
CA LEU A 176 -2.34 20.00 0.81
C LEU A 176 -1.22 19.54 1.76
N ILE A 177 -1.60 19.25 3.00
CA ILE A 177 -0.77 18.53 3.97
C ILE A 177 -1.00 17.03 3.76
N GLY A 178 -0.08 16.42 3.00
CA GLY A 178 -0.01 14.98 2.75
C GLY A 178 0.72 14.19 3.83
N ASP A 179 1.22 14.82 4.90
CA ASP A 179 2.01 14.15 5.94
C ASP A 179 1.31 12.90 6.51
N GLY A 180 2.08 11.87 6.80
CA GLY A 180 1.63 10.56 7.29
C GLY A 180 0.99 10.60 8.69
N ALA A 181 0.53 9.43 9.15
CA ALA A 181 0.12 9.28 10.54
C ALA A 181 1.32 9.49 11.48
N GLY A 182 1.09 10.15 12.62
CA GLY A 182 2.11 10.34 13.65
C GLY A 182 3.10 11.51 13.44
N VAL A 183 3.21 12.13 12.26
CA VAL A 183 4.07 13.31 11.99
C VAL A 183 3.59 14.59 12.73
N GLY A 184 2.41 14.54 13.35
CA GLY A 184 1.86 15.65 14.12
C GLY A 184 1.01 16.65 13.33
N LYS A 185 0.36 16.20 12.22
CA LYS A 185 -0.56 17.03 11.40
C LYS A 185 -1.50 17.93 12.19
N GLY A 186 -2.07 17.44 13.30
CA GLY A 186 -2.99 18.23 14.14
C GLY A 186 -2.32 19.46 14.76
N ARG A 187 -1.05 19.36 15.20
CA ARG A 187 -0.25 20.51 15.62
C ARG A 187 0.11 21.43 14.45
N THR A 188 0.43 20.89 13.27
CA THR A 188 0.65 21.71 12.07
C THR A 188 -0.59 22.55 11.73
N VAL A 189 -1.77 21.92 11.75
CA VAL A 189 -3.08 22.57 11.55
C VAL A 189 -3.35 23.62 12.63
N ALA A 190 -3.12 23.29 13.90
CA ALA A 190 -3.24 24.23 15.01
C ALA A 190 -2.30 25.43 14.85
N GLY A 191 -1.08 25.23 14.34
CA GLY A 191 -0.12 26.29 14.02
C GLY A 191 -0.57 27.21 12.89
N ILE A 192 -1.21 26.67 11.83
CA ILE A 192 -1.82 27.49 10.76
C ILE A 192 -2.99 28.32 11.32
N ILE A 193 -3.80 27.75 12.23
CA ILE A 193 -4.88 28.48 12.91
C ILE A 193 -4.29 29.58 13.80
N LEU A 194 -3.25 29.29 14.58
CA LEU A 194 -2.55 30.25 15.44
C LEU A 194 -1.98 31.42 14.62
N GLU A 195 -1.24 31.16 13.55
CA GLU A 195 -0.69 32.21 12.68
C GLU A 195 -1.79 33.13 12.13
N ASN A 196 -2.89 32.55 11.64
CA ASN A 196 -4.02 33.35 11.16
C ASN A 196 -4.71 34.14 12.29
N TYR A 197 -4.83 33.56 13.49
CA TYR A 197 -5.38 34.23 14.67
C TYR A 197 -4.51 35.41 15.14
N LEU A 198 -3.17 35.29 15.03
CA LEU A 198 -2.20 36.34 15.30
C LEU A 198 -2.24 37.45 14.24
N LYS A 199 -2.38 37.11 12.95
CA LYS A 199 -2.66 38.05 11.85
C LYS A 199 -4.10 38.65 11.87
N GLY A 200 -4.82 38.55 12.99
CA GLY A 200 -6.15 39.16 13.19
C GLY A 200 -7.35 38.38 12.65
N ARG A 201 -7.17 37.21 12.03
CA ARG A 201 -8.26 36.39 11.48
C ARG A 201 -8.83 35.47 12.56
N LYS A 202 -9.66 36.05 13.42
CA LYS A 202 -10.18 35.41 14.65
C LYS A 202 -11.17 34.27 14.45
N LYS A 203 -11.54 33.92 13.21
CA LYS A 203 -12.51 32.86 12.88
C LYS A 203 -11.90 31.79 11.99
N SER A 204 -12.01 30.53 12.42
CA SER A 204 -11.54 29.35 11.68
C SER A 204 -12.62 28.27 11.60
N LEU A 205 -12.71 27.55 10.48
CA LEU A 205 -13.53 26.34 10.34
C LEU A 205 -12.63 25.10 10.40
N TRP A 206 -13.00 24.10 11.21
CA TRP A 206 -12.33 22.80 11.24
C TRP A 206 -13.33 21.69 11.01
N PHE A 207 -13.26 21.06 9.82
CA PHE A 207 -14.06 19.90 9.46
C PHE A 207 -13.28 18.61 9.65
N SER A 208 -13.86 17.62 10.34
CA SER A 208 -13.28 16.28 10.48
C SER A 208 -14.35 15.18 10.47
N ILE A 209 -13.99 13.95 10.83
CA ILE A 209 -14.83 12.75 10.64
C ILE A 209 -15.77 12.44 11.81
N SER A 210 -15.40 12.80 13.05
CA SER A 210 -16.24 12.68 14.25
C SER A 210 -16.20 13.95 15.08
N ASN A 211 -17.21 14.15 15.92
CA ASN A 211 -17.25 15.27 16.88
C ASN A 211 -16.23 15.08 18.02
N ASP A 212 -15.76 13.85 18.27
CA ASP A 212 -14.83 13.56 19.38
C ASP A 212 -13.42 14.10 19.10
N LEU A 213 -13.04 14.21 17.82
CA LEU A 213 -11.79 14.82 17.37
C LEU A 213 -11.71 16.32 17.67
N LYS A 214 -12.80 16.91 18.19
CA LYS A 214 -12.81 18.25 18.81
C LYS A 214 -11.88 18.31 20.03
N PHE A 215 -11.79 17.24 20.82
CA PHE A 215 -10.88 17.15 21.96
C PHE A 215 -9.42 16.96 21.52
N ASP A 216 -9.18 16.28 20.39
CA ASP A 216 -7.87 16.25 19.74
C ASP A 216 -7.46 17.65 19.26
N ALA A 217 -8.36 18.42 18.64
CA ALA A 217 -8.10 19.80 18.22
C ALA A 217 -7.82 20.75 19.40
N GLU A 218 -8.58 20.63 20.50
CA GLU A 218 -8.31 21.39 21.75
C GLU A 218 -6.96 21.03 22.37
N ARG A 219 -6.61 19.73 22.40
CA ARG A 219 -5.28 19.29 22.84
C ARG A 219 -4.21 19.86 21.93
N ASP A 220 -4.36 19.79 20.62
CA ASP A 220 -3.31 20.16 19.67
C ASP A 220 -3.07 21.68 19.64
N LEU A 221 -4.08 22.50 19.95
CA LEU A 221 -3.92 23.94 20.25
C LEU A 221 -3.21 24.17 21.60
N LYS A 222 -3.57 23.42 22.64
CA LYS A 222 -2.91 23.52 23.96
C LYS A 222 -1.45 23.07 23.92
N ASP A 223 -1.14 22.02 23.16
CA ASP A 223 0.21 21.46 22.96
C ASP A 223 1.16 22.46 22.27
N ILE A 224 0.65 23.53 21.65
CA ILE A 224 1.43 24.62 21.03
C ILE A 224 1.33 25.97 21.78
N ASP A 225 0.86 25.95 23.02
CA ASP A 225 0.63 27.13 23.88
C ASP A 225 -0.38 28.15 23.32
N ALA A 226 -1.43 27.66 22.65
CA ALA A 226 -2.57 28.45 22.17
C ALA A 226 -3.91 28.12 22.87
N PRO A 227 -3.99 27.98 24.22
CA PRO A 227 -5.22 27.62 24.93
C PRO A 227 -6.30 28.70 24.90
N ASN A 228 -5.95 29.93 24.49
CA ASN A 228 -6.84 31.08 24.37
C ASN A 228 -7.74 31.05 23.12
N ILE A 229 -7.51 30.13 22.17
CA ILE A 229 -8.35 29.97 20.98
C ILE A 229 -9.46 28.95 21.30
N PRO A 230 -10.73 29.38 21.53
CA PRO A 230 -11.79 28.45 21.92
C PRO A 230 -12.24 27.58 20.75
N VAL A 231 -12.55 26.32 21.03
CA VAL A 231 -13.10 25.38 20.04
C VAL A 231 -14.59 25.15 20.33
N HIS A 232 -15.44 25.57 19.40
CA HIS A 232 -16.90 25.48 19.49
C HIS A 232 -17.41 24.32 18.65
N ALA A 233 -18.14 23.37 19.25
CA ALA A 233 -18.69 22.24 18.50
C ALA A 233 -20.06 22.60 17.89
N LEU A 234 -20.16 22.62 16.55
CA LEU A 234 -21.37 23.04 15.83
C LEU A 234 -22.62 22.25 16.24
N ASN A 235 -22.48 20.98 16.60
CA ASN A 235 -23.59 20.14 17.06
C ASN A 235 -24.21 20.61 18.40
N LYS A 236 -23.47 21.36 19.23
CA LYS A 236 -23.96 21.96 20.48
C LYS A 236 -24.59 23.34 20.27
N ILE A 237 -24.33 23.99 19.13
CA ILE A 237 -24.94 25.27 18.77
C ILE A 237 -26.31 25.01 18.12
N LYS A 238 -27.35 25.75 18.54
CA LYS A 238 -28.71 25.65 17.99
C LYS A 238 -28.75 26.10 16.52
N TYR A 239 -29.74 25.67 15.75
CA TYR A 239 -29.91 26.16 14.37
C TYR A 239 -30.25 27.65 14.37
N GLY A 240 -29.65 28.43 13.47
CA GLY A 240 -29.81 29.89 13.38
C GLY A 240 -29.02 30.71 14.41
N ASP A 241 -28.46 30.07 15.44
CA ASP A 241 -27.60 30.74 16.42
C ASP A 241 -26.18 30.94 15.83
N THR A 242 -25.70 32.18 15.85
CA THR A 242 -24.37 32.58 15.38
C THR A 242 -23.58 33.35 16.45
N ALA A 243 -24.02 33.33 17.71
CA ALA A 243 -23.51 34.16 18.80
C ALA A 243 -22.04 33.90 19.19
N THR A 244 -21.45 32.77 18.78
CA THR A 244 -20.01 32.50 18.92
C THR A 244 -19.19 33.49 18.08
N SER A 245 -18.57 34.49 18.69
CA SER A 245 -17.88 35.58 17.99
C SER A 245 -16.52 35.17 17.39
N GLU A 246 -15.70 34.43 18.13
CA GLU A 246 -14.31 34.10 17.76
C GLU A 246 -13.92 32.65 18.11
N GLY A 247 -12.85 32.17 17.47
CA GLY A 247 -12.26 30.85 17.68
C GLY A 247 -12.42 29.88 16.50
N VAL A 248 -12.34 28.59 16.80
CA VAL A 248 -12.51 27.48 15.85
C VAL A 248 -13.95 26.97 15.94
N LEU A 249 -14.70 27.03 14.85
CA LEU A 249 -15.97 26.31 14.72
C LEU A 249 -15.68 24.90 14.17
N PHE A 250 -15.78 23.91 15.05
CA PHE A 250 -15.52 22.50 14.76
C PHE A 250 -16.81 21.78 14.34
N ALA A 251 -16.76 21.05 13.22
CA ALA A 251 -17.91 20.36 12.65
C ALA A 251 -17.52 19.04 11.98
N THR A 252 -18.48 18.12 11.83
CA THR A 252 -18.27 16.92 10.99
C THR A 252 -18.67 17.17 9.54
N TYR A 253 -18.09 16.41 8.61
CA TYR A 253 -18.57 16.38 7.22
C TYR A 253 -20.06 15.99 7.10
N SER A 254 -20.57 15.18 8.04
CA SER A 254 -22.00 14.83 8.10
C SER A 254 -22.88 15.99 8.59
N ALA A 255 -22.33 16.94 9.37
CA ALA A 255 -23.08 18.11 9.82
C ALA A 255 -23.41 19.07 8.66
N LEU A 256 -22.54 19.18 7.64
CA LEU A 256 -22.76 20.04 6.46
C LEU A 256 -24.09 19.78 5.75
N ILE A 257 -24.53 18.52 5.70
CA ILE A 257 -25.79 18.08 5.06
C ILE A 257 -26.99 18.05 6.03
N GLY A 258 -26.83 18.55 7.26
CA GLY A 258 -27.87 18.52 8.29
C GLY A 258 -28.92 19.63 8.12
N GLU A 259 -30.19 19.27 8.23
CA GLU A 259 -31.35 20.18 8.18
C GLU A 259 -32.20 20.12 9.45
N SER A 260 -32.76 21.26 9.84
CA SER A 260 -33.78 21.38 10.90
C SER A 260 -35.13 20.86 10.41
N GLN A 261 -35.86 20.17 11.30
CA GLN A 261 -37.26 19.78 11.09
C GLN A 261 -38.24 20.92 11.38
N ALA A 262 -37.86 21.88 12.24
CA ALA A 262 -38.64 23.10 12.47
C ALA A 262 -38.38 24.10 11.33
N GLY A 263 -39.45 24.55 10.66
CA GLY A 263 -39.38 25.45 9.50
C GLY A 263 -38.93 26.87 9.89
N GLY A 264 -38.01 27.44 9.10
CA GLY A 264 -37.49 28.80 9.29
C GLY A 264 -36.34 29.14 8.32
N GLN A 265 -35.89 30.40 8.32
CA GLN A 265 -34.90 30.91 7.36
C GLN A 265 -33.49 30.27 7.47
N HIS A 266 -33.12 29.66 8.59
CA HIS A 266 -31.82 28.98 8.82
C HIS A 266 -31.97 27.45 8.87
N ARG A 267 -32.69 26.89 7.89
CA ARG A 267 -33.01 25.45 7.84
C ARG A 267 -31.80 24.52 7.75
N THR A 268 -30.67 24.94 7.17
CA THR A 268 -29.52 24.07 6.88
C THR A 268 -28.26 24.49 7.64
N ARG A 269 -27.45 23.51 8.09
CA ARG A 269 -26.17 23.78 8.78
C ARG A 269 -25.15 24.50 7.90
N ILE A 270 -25.09 24.19 6.60
CA ILE A 270 -24.22 24.92 5.67
C ILE A 270 -24.58 26.40 5.60
N LYS A 271 -25.88 26.76 5.63
CA LYS A 271 -26.28 28.18 5.67
C LYS A 271 -25.84 28.83 6.98
N GLN A 272 -26.07 28.20 8.13
CA GLN A 272 -25.60 28.70 9.43
C GLN A 272 -24.07 28.94 9.47
N ILE A 273 -23.27 28.05 8.85
CA ILE A 273 -21.82 28.22 8.74
C ILE A 273 -21.48 29.46 7.87
N LEU A 274 -22.16 29.64 6.74
CA LEU A 274 -21.96 30.81 5.86
C LEU A 274 -22.37 32.12 6.56
N ASP A 275 -23.50 32.12 7.28
CA ASP A 275 -23.99 33.25 8.07
C ASP A 275 -22.97 33.61 9.19
N TRP A 276 -22.34 32.60 9.81
CA TRP A 276 -21.27 32.80 10.81
C TRP A 276 -19.97 33.34 10.19
N CYS A 277 -19.58 32.85 9.00
CA CYS A 277 -18.41 33.31 8.27
C CYS A 277 -18.54 34.77 7.82
N LYS A 278 -19.74 35.19 7.38
CA LYS A 278 -20.02 36.44 6.62
C LYS A 278 -19.42 36.42 5.19
N PRO A 279 -19.89 37.28 4.26
CA PRO A 279 -19.44 37.25 2.86
C PRO A 279 -17.95 37.50 2.63
N GLU A 280 -17.32 38.33 3.47
CA GLU A 280 -15.91 38.76 3.34
C GLU A 280 -14.92 37.80 4.05
N PHE A 281 -15.34 36.57 4.37
CA PHE A 281 -14.54 35.63 5.14
C PHE A 281 -13.22 35.26 4.44
N ASP A 282 -12.10 35.72 5.00
CA ASP A 282 -10.74 35.36 4.59
C ASP A 282 -10.05 34.38 5.57
N GLY A 283 -10.76 33.94 6.61
CA GLY A 283 -10.29 32.99 7.62
C GLY A 283 -9.95 31.60 7.05
N VAL A 284 -9.38 30.75 7.90
CA VAL A 284 -8.92 29.42 7.48
C VAL A 284 -10.03 28.37 7.55
N ILE A 285 -10.08 27.50 6.55
CA ILE A 285 -10.93 26.32 6.45
C ILE A 285 -10.04 25.09 6.38
N ILE A 286 -10.07 24.30 7.43
CA ILE A 286 -9.38 23.01 7.51
C ILE A 286 -10.34 21.90 7.11
N PHE A 287 -9.96 21.11 6.12
CA PHE A 287 -10.57 19.83 5.78
C PHE A 287 -9.65 18.70 6.25
N ASP A 288 -9.85 18.23 7.48
CA ASP A 288 -9.08 17.15 8.11
C ASP A 288 -9.67 15.77 7.81
N GLU A 289 -8.80 14.79 7.54
CA GLU A 289 -9.13 13.47 6.99
C GLU A 289 -10.04 13.58 5.74
N CYS A 290 -9.78 14.57 4.89
CA CYS A 290 -10.61 14.97 3.76
C CYS A 290 -10.83 13.89 2.68
N HIS A 291 -10.11 12.77 2.75
CA HIS A 291 -10.36 11.58 1.94
C HIS A 291 -11.82 11.08 2.00
N LYS A 292 -12.62 11.45 3.02
CA LYS A 292 -14.07 11.17 3.05
C LYS A 292 -14.86 11.90 1.95
N ALA A 293 -14.40 13.07 1.50
CA ALA A 293 -15.05 13.88 0.46
C ALA A 293 -14.74 13.40 -0.98
N LYS A 294 -13.93 12.35 -1.15
CA LYS A 294 -13.43 11.84 -2.46
C LYS A 294 -14.49 11.57 -3.52
N ASN A 295 -15.73 11.29 -3.12
CA ASN A 295 -16.86 11.06 -4.03
C ASN A 295 -17.68 12.35 -4.22
N ALA A 296 -17.03 13.45 -4.64
CA ALA A 296 -17.63 14.79 -4.55
C ALA A 296 -18.81 15.03 -5.49
N THR A 297 -18.79 14.43 -6.68
CA THR A 297 -19.88 14.52 -7.67
C THR A 297 -21.08 13.63 -7.32
N SER A 298 -20.87 12.51 -6.62
CA SER A 298 -21.90 11.49 -6.37
C SER A 298 -22.49 11.50 -4.95
N THR A 299 -21.90 12.21 -3.99
CA THR A 299 -22.40 12.29 -2.61
C THR A 299 -22.90 13.69 -2.23
N LYS A 300 -23.99 13.77 -1.46
CA LYS A 300 -24.47 15.06 -0.90
C LYS A 300 -23.39 15.77 -0.08
N MET A 301 -22.58 14.99 0.66
CA MET A 301 -21.47 15.47 1.48
C MET A 301 -20.41 16.20 0.66
N GLY A 302 -19.86 15.56 -0.38
CA GLY A 302 -18.81 16.19 -1.16
C GLY A 302 -19.31 17.33 -2.06
N LYS A 303 -20.59 17.31 -2.48
CA LYS A 303 -21.24 18.49 -3.08
C LYS A 303 -21.27 19.67 -2.11
N ALA A 304 -21.61 19.46 -0.84
CA ALA A 304 -21.60 20.51 0.19
C ALA A 304 -20.18 21.05 0.48
N VAL A 305 -19.15 20.20 0.39
CA VAL A 305 -17.73 20.64 0.51
C VAL A 305 -17.30 21.52 -0.67
N LEU A 306 -17.74 21.20 -1.90
CA LEU A 306 -17.50 22.05 -3.08
C LEU A 306 -18.29 23.38 -3.00
N ASP A 307 -19.55 23.32 -2.59
CA ASP A 307 -20.44 24.48 -2.44
C ASP A 307 -19.98 25.47 -1.35
N LEU A 308 -19.42 24.96 -0.24
CA LEU A 308 -18.82 25.82 0.79
C LEU A 308 -17.60 26.59 0.23
N GLN A 309 -16.75 25.92 -0.57
CA GLN A 309 -15.55 26.52 -1.14
C GLN A 309 -15.85 27.51 -2.28
N SER A 310 -16.93 27.32 -3.03
CA SER A 310 -17.35 28.29 -4.07
C SER A 310 -17.95 29.55 -3.44
N LYS A 311 -18.71 29.41 -2.36
CA LYS A 311 -19.35 30.53 -1.63
C LYS A 311 -18.39 31.32 -0.74
N LEU A 312 -17.24 30.77 -0.39
CA LEU A 312 -16.18 31.45 0.36
C LEU A 312 -14.90 31.59 -0.50
N PRO A 313 -14.92 32.45 -1.54
CA PRO A 313 -13.82 32.54 -2.52
C PRO A 313 -12.50 33.06 -1.94
N LEU A 314 -12.55 33.90 -0.90
CA LEU A 314 -11.35 34.48 -0.27
C LEU A 314 -10.80 33.66 0.92
N ALA A 315 -11.48 32.58 1.31
CA ALA A 315 -11.07 31.73 2.41
C ALA A 315 -9.75 31.00 2.16
N ARG A 316 -8.99 30.77 3.24
CA ARG A 316 -7.71 30.06 3.23
C ARG A 316 -7.95 28.57 3.41
N VAL A 317 -7.77 27.76 2.36
CA VAL A 317 -8.12 26.34 2.40
C VAL A 317 -6.89 25.47 2.69
N VAL A 318 -7.01 24.57 3.67
CA VAL A 318 -6.03 23.52 3.93
C VAL A 318 -6.72 22.17 3.84
N TYR A 319 -6.19 21.28 3.01
CA TYR A 319 -6.57 19.88 2.95
C TYR A 319 -5.54 19.09 3.78
N ALA A 320 -5.97 18.35 4.80
CA ALA A 320 -5.09 17.49 5.58
C ALA A 320 -5.49 16.03 5.38
N SER A 321 -4.67 15.27 4.64
CA SER A 321 -4.93 13.85 4.36
C SER A 321 -3.69 13.13 3.86
N ALA A 322 -3.24 12.13 4.62
CA ALA A 322 -2.11 11.26 4.26
C ALA A 322 -2.34 10.45 2.97
N THR A 323 -3.59 10.34 2.52
CA THR A 323 -3.99 9.61 1.30
C THR A 323 -4.73 10.52 0.31
N GLY A 324 -4.47 11.83 0.37
CA GLY A 324 -5.14 12.80 -0.50
C GLY A 324 -4.77 12.64 -1.98
N ALA A 325 -3.51 12.33 -2.26
CA ALA A 325 -2.92 12.22 -3.59
C ALA A 325 -2.60 10.77 -4.02
N SER A 326 -3.29 9.75 -3.47
CA SER A 326 -3.00 8.34 -3.77
C SER A 326 -3.71 7.78 -5.01
N GLU A 327 -4.87 8.33 -5.39
CA GLU A 327 -5.56 8.00 -6.66
C GLU A 327 -6.09 9.31 -7.27
N PRO A 328 -5.94 9.56 -8.59
CA PRO A 328 -6.33 10.84 -9.21
C PRO A 328 -7.79 11.21 -8.95
N LYS A 329 -8.70 10.24 -9.10
CA LYS A 329 -10.14 10.36 -8.82
C LYS A 329 -10.47 10.88 -7.40
N ASN A 330 -9.59 10.67 -6.43
CA ASN A 330 -9.81 11.07 -5.04
C ASN A 330 -9.51 12.56 -4.80
N MET A 331 -8.92 13.28 -5.77
CA MET A 331 -8.55 14.69 -5.63
C MET A 331 -9.69 15.66 -5.95
N ILE A 332 -10.82 15.20 -6.47
CA ILE A 332 -11.89 16.03 -7.05
C ILE A 332 -12.43 17.19 -6.17
N TYR A 333 -12.41 17.05 -4.84
CA TYR A 333 -12.82 18.10 -3.91
C TYR A 333 -11.75 19.18 -3.65
N MET A 334 -10.51 18.93 -4.09
CA MET A 334 -9.34 19.79 -3.89
C MET A 334 -9.21 20.88 -4.96
N SER A 335 -10.32 21.43 -5.45
CA SER A 335 -10.35 22.40 -6.57
C SER A 335 -9.45 23.61 -6.35
N ARG A 336 -9.24 24.02 -5.09
CA ARG A 336 -8.39 25.17 -4.71
C ARG A 336 -6.89 24.92 -4.88
N LEU A 337 -6.45 23.71 -5.24
CA LEU A 337 -5.05 23.46 -5.62
C LEU A 337 -4.69 24.09 -6.98
N GLY A 338 -5.65 24.49 -7.81
CA GLY A 338 -5.36 25.17 -9.08
C GLY A 338 -4.71 24.29 -10.16
N ILE A 339 -4.82 22.96 -10.04
CA ILE A 339 -4.32 22.00 -11.05
C ILE A 339 -5.24 21.97 -12.29
N TRP A 340 -6.54 22.20 -12.09
CA TRP A 340 -7.57 22.29 -13.12
C TRP A 340 -8.45 23.52 -12.90
N GLY A 341 -9.12 23.97 -13.96
CA GLY A 341 -9.97 25.15 -13.99
C GLY A 341 -9.46 26.24 -14.94
N GLU A 342 -10.03 27.43 -14.83
CA GLU A 342 -9.65 28.61 -15.60
C GLU A 342 -8.17 28.97 -15.39
N GLY A 343 -7.44 29.21 -16.49
CA GLY A 343 -6.01 29.50 -16.47
C GLY A 343 -5.08 28.29 -16.46
N THR A 344 -5.62 27.06 -16.45
CA THR A 344 -4.83 25.81 -16.36
C THR A 344 -4.91 24.97 -17.65
N PRO A 345 -4.01 23.98 -17.85
CA PRO A 345 -4.09 23.07 -19.02
C PRO A 345 -5.33 22.17 -19.05
N PHE A 346 -5.98 21.97 -17.90
CA PHE A 346 -7.12 21.07 -17.72
C PHE A 346 -8.36 21.90 -17.35
N ARG A 347 -9.30 22.09 -18.30
CA ARG A 347 -10.45 22.97 -18.05
C ARG A 347 -11.37 22.41 -16.96
N ALA A 348 -11.52 21.09 -16.93
CA ALA A 348 -12.28 20.37 -15.92
C ALA A 348 -11.46 19.26 -15.25
N PHE A 349 -11.94 18.78 -14.10
CA PHE A 349 -11.35 17.63 -13.40
C PHE A 349 -11.33 16.35 -14.25
N ASP A 350 -12.35 16.14 -15.09
CA ASP A 350 -12.43 14.95 -15.95
C ASP A 350 -11.36 14.96 -17.06
N ASP A 351 -10.94 16.14 -17.54
CA ASP A 351 -9.82 16.29 -18.48
C ASP A 351 -8.51 15.81 -17.82
N PHE A 352 -8.28 16.24 -16.58
CA PHE A 352 -7.13 15.83 -15.76
C PHE A 352 -7.17 14.33 -15.47
N LEU A 353 -8.31 13.81 -15.01
CA LEU A 353 -8.48 12.39 -14.70
C LEU A 353 -8.18 11.51 -15.92
N HIS A 354 -8.75 11.84 -17.09
CA HIS A 354 -8.51 11.10 -18.32
C HIS A 354 -7.04 11.15 -18.77
N ALA A 355 -6.38 12.31 -18.66
CA ALA A 355 -4.98 12.48 -19.03
C ALA A 355 -4.03 11.63 -18.17
N ILE A 356 -4.31 11.51 -16.86
CA ILE A 356 -3.53 10.70 -15.92
C ILE A 356 -3.84 9.20 -16.10
N GLU A 357 -5.12 8.80 -16.16
CA GLU A 357 -5.50 7.38 -16.32
C GLU A 357 -4.97 6.77 -17.63
N LYS A 358 -4.99 7.52 -18.75
CA LYS A 358 -4.47 7.07 -20.05
C LYS A 358 -2.98 6.68 -20.02
N ARG A 359 -2.19 7.24 -19.10
CA ARG A 359 -0.73 7.06 -19.01
C ARG A 359 -0.29 6.11 -17.90
N GLY A 360 -1.24 5.52 -17.18
CA GLY A 360 -0.92 4.57 -16.11
C GLY A 360 -0.32 5.23 -14.87
N VAL A 361 0.35 4.41 -14.06
CA VAL A 361 0.53 4.72 -12.63
C VAL A 361 1.61 5.77 -12.37
N GLY A 362 2.65 5.85 -13.22
CA GLY A 362 3.76 6.80 -13.05
C GLY A 362 3.34 8.28 -13.20
N ALA A 363 2.22 8.56 -13.86
CA ALA A 363 1.76 9.94 -14.05
C ALA A 363 1.37 10.63 -12.72
N MET A 364 0.87 9.87 -11.73
CA MET A 364 0.52 10.41 -10.42
C MET A 364 1.75 10.84 -9.59
N GLU A 365 2.91 10.22 -9.85
CA GLU A 365 4.17 10.59 -9.19
C GLU A 365 4.67 11.96 -9.65
N ILE A 366 4.49 12.29 -10.93
CA ILE A 366 4.79 13.63 -11.44
C ILE A 366 3.80 14.67 -10.91
N VAL A 367 2.51 14.33 -10.78
CA VAL A 367 1.54 15.22 -10.12
C VAL A 367 2.02 15.59 -8.71
N ALA A 368 2.47 14.59 -7.92
CA ALA A 368 3.00 14.81 -6.58
C ALA A 368 4.28 15.68 -6.56
N MET A 369 5.21 15.48 -7.50
CA MET A 369 6.41 16.31 -7.64
C MET A 369 6.10 17.76 -8.04
N ASP A 370 5.26 17.96 -9.06
CA ASP A 370 4.87 19.29 -9.56
C ASP A 370 4.13 20.09 -8.48
N MET A 371 3.26 19.42 -7.71
CA MET A 371 2.61 20.03 -6.55
C MET A 371 3.60 20.44 -5.44
N LYS A 372 4.73 19.71 -5.25
CA LYS A 372 5.81 20.10 -4.31
C LYS A 372 6.59 21.31 -4.83
N VAL A 373 7.00 21.31 -6.11
CA VAL A 373 7.68 22.45 -6.78
C VAL A 373 6.84 23.72 -6.70
N SER A 374 5.54 23.59 -6.98
CA SER A 374 4.61 24.71 -7.00
C SER A 374 4.18 25.19 -5.61
N GLY A 375 4.79 24.69 -4.52
CA GLY A 375 4.49 25.11 -3.14
C GLY A 375 3.10 24.71 -2.63
N MET A 376 2.42 23.77 -3.30
CA MET A 376 1.01 23.43 -3.05
C MET A 376 0.85 22.20 -2.15
N TYR A 377 1.93 21.44 -1.94
CA TYR A 377 1.92 20.12 -1.33
C TYR A 377 3.18 19.83 -0.56
N ILE A 378 3.02 19.30 0.66
CA ILE A 378 4.11 18.70 1.44
C ILE A 378 3.65 17.36 1.99
N ALA A 379 4.51 16.34 1.92
CA ALA A 379 4.13 14.98 2.30
C ALA A 379 5.32 14.14 2.76
N ARG A 380 5.40 13.96 4.07
CA ARG A 380 6.48 13.26 4.79
C ARG A 380 5.89 12.24 5.75
N GLN A 381 6.68 11.28 6.21
CA GLN A 381 6.21 10.15 7.02
C GLN A 381 7.16 9.89 8.19
N LEU A 382 6.66 9.35 9.30
CA LEU A 382 7.55 8.81 10.33
C LEU A 382 8.35 7.64 9.76
N SER A 383 9.63 7.57 10.10
CA SER A 383 10.48 6.44 9.75
C SER A 383 9.98 5.16 10.44
N PHE A 384 9.96 4.05 9.69
CA PHE A 384 9.76 2.71 10.24
C PHE A 384 11.05 2.13 10.87
N SER A 385 12.09 2.94 11.09
CA SER A 385 13.28 2.54 11.85
C SER A 385 12.91 1.96 13.21
N GLY A 386 13.46 0.78 13.54
CA GLY A 386 13.16 0.06 14.78
C GLY A 386 11.82 -0.68 14.84
N VAL A 387 10.92 -0.48 13.86
CA VAL A 387 9.70 -1.30 13.71
C VAL A 387 10.10 -2.67 13.20
N SER A 388 9.38 -3.73 13.60
CA SER A 388 9.53 -5.05 12.99
C SER A 388 8.18 -5.58 12.52
N PHE A 389 8.15 -6.20 11.33
CA PHE A 389 6.97 -6.83 10.76
C PHE A 389 7.17 -8.36 10.71
N ARG A 390 6.19 -9.11 11.19
CA ARG A 390 6.16 -10.58 11.22
C ARG A 390 4.85 -11.06 10.58
N VAL A 391 4.94 -12.05 9.70
CA VAL A 391 3.78 -12.74 9.12
C VAL A 391 3.75 -14.14 9.72
N GLU A 392 2.63 -14.49 10.33
CA GLU A 392 2.36 -15.82 10.89
C GLU A 392 1.31 -16.51 10.01
N GLU A 393 1.72 -17.55 9.29
CA GLU A 393 0.78 -18.41 8.56
C GLU A 393 0.22 -19.47 9.50
N ILE A 394 -1.10 -19.42 9.73
CA ILE A 394 -1.82 -20.26 10.68
C ILE A 394 -2.49 -21.39 9.90
N GLY A 395 -2.03 -22.62 10.14
CA GLY A 395 -2.73 -23.83 9.70
C GLY A 395 -4.07 -23.97 10.40
N LEU A 396 -5.10 -24.46 9.70
CA LEU A 396 -6.38 -24.81 10.32
C LEU A 396 -6.26 -26.19 10.98
N ASP A 397 -6.81 -26.34 12.17
CA ASP A 397 -6.96 -27.66 12.81
C ASP A 397 -7.83 -28.58 11.94
N SER A 398 -7.57 -29.89 11.98
CA SER A 398 -8.31 -30.89 11.20
C SER A 398 -9.81 -30.83 11.45
N ASP A 399 -10.23 -30.71 12.72
CA ASP A 399 -11.63 -30.60 13.12
C ASP A 399 -12.26 -29.32 12.55
N PHE A 400 -11.54 -28.20 12.60
CA PHE A 400 -12.00 -26.93 12.03
C PHE A 400 -12.10 -26.99 10.50
N LYS A 401 -11.20 -27.70 9.81
CA LYS A 401 -11.31 -27.99 8.37
C LYS A 401 -12.58 -28.78 8.07
N GLU A 402 -12.96 -29.74 8.92
CA GLU A 402 -14.20 -30.49 8.74
C GLU A 402 -15.43 -29.59 8.88
N VAL A 403 -15.53 -28.79 9.95
CA VAL A 403 -16.62 -27.83 10.17
C VAL A 403 -16.73 -26.83 9.01
N TYR A 404 -15.59 -26.29 8.54
CA TYR A 404 -15.54 -25.39 7.39
C TYR A 404 -16.08 -26.06 6.11
N ASN A 405 -15.68 -27.32 5.86
CA ASN A 405 -16.13 -28.07 4.69
C ASN A 405 -17.63 -28.44 4.78
N LYS A 406 -18.14 -28.81 5.97
CA LYS A 406 -19.58 -29.00 6.23
C LYS A 406 -20.35 -27.71 5.89
N ALA A 407 -19.87 -26.57 6.37
CA ALA A 407 -20.49 -25.27 6.12
C ALA A 407 -20.47 -24.88 4.64
N ALA A 408 -19.35 -25.09 3.93
CA ALA A 408 -19.24 -24.87 2.49
C ALA A 408 -20.26 -25.70 1.68
N ARG A 409 -20.45 -26.98 2.03
CA ARG A 409 -21.47 -27.84 1.42
C ARG A 409 -22.90 -27.34 1.70
N LEU A 410 -23.20 -26.93 2.94
CA LEU A 410 -24.53 -26.42 3.29
C LEU A 410 -24.85 -25.08 2.61
N TRP A 411 -23.85 -24.20 2.41
CA TRP A 411 -24.03 -22.96 1.63
C TRP A 411 -24.26 -23.24 0.13
N ALA A 412 -23.60 -24.25 -0.44
CA ALA A 412 -23.85 -24.69 -1.82
C ALA A 412 -25.27 -25.30 -1.98
N GLU A 413 -25.73 -26.09 -1.01
CA GLU A 413 -27.10 -26.60 -0.96
C GLU A 413 -28.10 -25.44 -0.82
N ALA A 414 -27.87 -24.51 0.11
CA ALA A 414 -28.70 -23.33 0.30
C ALA A 414 -28.84 -22.50 -0.98
N LEU A 415 -27.77 -22.34 -1.77
CA LEU A 415 -27.84 -21.65 -3.06
C LEU A 415 -28.83 -22.36 -4.01
N GLN A 416 -28.78 -23.68 -4.12
CA GLN A 416 -29.70 -24.46 -4.95
C GLN A 416 -31.15 -24.34 -4.47
N VAL A 417 -31.38 -24.42 -3.16
CA VAL A 417 -32.73 -24.29 -2.56
C VAL A 417 -33.28 -22.87 -2.75
N PHE A 418 -32.47 -21.82 -2.59
CA PHE A 418 -32.87 -20.44 -2.87
C PHE A 418 -33.17 -20.20 -4.36
N MET A 419 -32.42 -20.84 -5.28
CA MET A 419 -32.71 -20.78 -6.71
C MET A 419 -34.07 -21.44 -7.00
N HIS A 420 -34.26 -22.67 -6.55
CA HIS A 420 -35.50 -23.43 -6.73
C HIS A 420 -36.73 -22.69 -6.20
N ALA A 421 -36.67 -22.17 -4.96
CA ALA A 421 -37.77 -21.39 -4.38
C ALA A 421 -38.03 -20.07 -5.15
N ALA A 422 -37.00 -19.44 -5.74
CA ALA A 422 -37.17 -18.24 -6.56
C ALA A 422 -37.70 -18.55 -7.98
N ASP A 423 -37.44 -19.75 -8.49
CA ASP A 423 -37.99 -20.26 -9.75
C ASP A 423 -39.48 -20.64 -9.61
N GLU A 424 -39.84 -21.40 -8.57
CA GLU A 424 -41.24 -21.77 -8.25
C GLU A 424 -42.14 -20.56 -7.99
N LEU A 425 -41.60 -19.49 -7.39
CA LEU A 425 -42.31 -18.23 -7.18
C LEU A 425 -42.30 -17.30 -8.41
N GLY A 426 -41.68 -17.69 -9.52
CA GLY A 426 -41.63 -16.89 -10.74
C GLY A 426 -40.98 -15.50 -10.55
N LEU A 427 -40.01 -15.35 -9.63
CA LEU A 427 -39.48 -14.04 -9.26
C LEU A 427 -38.74 -13.36 -10.43
N VAL A 428 -39.40 -12.38 -11.04
CA VAL A 428 -38.93 -11.60 -12.20
C VAL A 428 -37.64 -10.82 -11.89
N SER A 429 -37.46 -10.33 -10.66
CA SER A 429 -36.23 -9.64 -10.24
C SER A 429 -35.68 -10.24 -8.96
N ARG A 430 -34.47 -10.81 -9.05
CA ARG A 430 -33.76 -11.47 -7.93
C ARG A 430 -32.60 -10.65 -7.37
N LYS A 431 -32.43 -9.39 -7.82
CA LYS A 431 -31.28 -8.54 -7.47
C LYS A 431 -31.13 -8.29 -5.97
N SER A 432 -32.24 -8.02 -5.27
CA SER A 432 -32.23 -7.83 -3.81
C SER A 432 -31.93 -9.13 -3.06
N LEU A 433 -32.54 -10.24 -3.49
CA LEU A 433 -32.34 -11.58 -2.92
C LEU A 433 -30.86 -11.98 -2.97
N TRP A 434 -30.24 -11.92 -4.15
CA TRP A 434 -28.83 -12.25 -4.32
C TRP A 434 -27.89 -11.28 -3.62
N GLY A 435 -28.25 -10.00 -3.50
CA GLY A 435 -27.52 -9.03 -2.67
C GLY A 435 -27.46 -9.44 -1.19
N GLN A 436 -28.60 -9.87 -0.63
CA GLN A 436 -28.64 -10.33 0.77
C GLN A 436 -27.96 -11.70 0.96
N PHE A 437 -28.16 -12.64 0.04
CA PHE A 437 -27.51 -13.95 0.05
C PHE A 437 -25.98 -13.81 0.04
N TRP A 438 -25.41 -13.13 -0.96
CA TRP A 438 -23.96 -13.01 -1.09
C TRP A 438 -23.31 -12.14 -0.01
N SER A 439 -24.01 -11.12 0.52
CA SER A 439 -23.49 -10.35 1.67
C SER A 439 -23.47 -11.18 2.96
N SER A 440 -24.45 -12.06 3.17
CA SER A 440 -24.52 -12.95 4.33
C SER A 440 -23.49 -14.08 4.23
N HIS A 441 -23.34 -14.68 3.04
CA HIS A 441 -22.27 -15.63 2.71
C HIS A 441 -20.88 -15.06 3.01
N GLN A 442 -20.59 -13.84 2.53
CA GLN A 442 -19.29 -13.20 2.80
C GLN A 442 -19.06 -12.95 4.29
N ARG A 443 -20.08 -12.48 5.03
CA ARG A 443 -19.99 -12.30 6.49
C ARG A 443 -19.74 -13.62 7.23
N PHE A 444 -20.45 -14.68 6.83
CA PHE A 444 -20.35 -16.01 7.44
C PHE A 444 -18.92 -16.55 7.37
N PHE A 445 -18.36 -16.74 6.16
CA PHE A 445 -17.02 -17.32 6.02
C PHE A 445 -15.93 -16.43 6.60
N LYS A 446 -16.12 -15.10 6.57
CA LYS A 446 -15.23 -14.16 7.24
C LYS A 446 -15.15 -14.41 8.76
N TYR A 447 -16.27 -14.68 9.45
CA TYR A 447 -16.23 -15.04 10.87
C TYR A 447 -15.49 -16.37 11.11
N LEU A 448 -15.64 -17.36 10.22
CA LEU A 448 -14.87 -18.60 10.31
C LEU A 448 -13.35 -18.34 10.16
N CYS A 449 -12.91 -17.55 9.18
CA CYS A 449 -11.49 -17.20 9.01
C CYS A 449 -10.90 -16.50 10.24
N ILE A 450 -11.66 -15.59 10.87
CA ILE A 450 -11.21 -14.89 12.09
C ILE A 450 -11.15 -15.88 13.27
N ALA A 451 -12.18 -16.70 13.46
CA ALA A 451 -12.27 -17.68 14.55
C ALA A 451 -11.14 -18.73 14.50
N ALA A 452 -10.80 -19.23 13.31
CA ALA A 452 -9.71 -20.19 13.08
C ALA A 452 -8.36 -19.76 13.71
N LYS A 453 -8.12 -18.44 13.81
CA LYS A 453 -6.84 -17.88 14.24
C LYS A 453 -6.82 -17.46 15.72
N VAL A 454 -7.95 -17.58 16.43
CA VAL A 454 -8.07 -17.14 17.83
C VAL A 454 -7.14 -17.89 18.77
N ARG A 455 -7.03 -19.22 18.62
CA ARG A 455 -6.17 -20.05 19.49
C ARG A 455 -4.71 -19.57 19.40
N SER A 456 -4.15 -19.59 18.20
CA SER A 456 -2.76 -19.19 17.97
C SER A 456 -2.49 -17.71 18.24
N LEU A 457 -3.48 -16.82 18.11
CA LEU A 457 -3.34 -15.44 18.58
C LEU A 457 -3.14 -15.38 20.09
N VAL A 458 -3.95 -16.11 20.86
CA VAL A 458 -3.88 -16.07 22.34
C VAL A 458 -2.56 -16.67 22.83
N GLU A 459 -2.14 -17.80 22.28
CA GLU A 459 -0.83 -18.42 22.55
C GLU A 459 0.32 -17.44 22.29
N LEU A 460 0.30 -16.76 21.14
CA LEU A 460 1.31 -15.79 20.77
C LEU A 460 1.27 -14.53 21.66
N ALA A 461 0.08 -14.05 22.00
CA ALA A 461 -0.11 -12.89 22.87
C ALA A 461 0.38 -13.17 24.30
N GLN A 462 0.14 -14.37 24.84
CA GLN A 462 0.63 -14.78 26.15
C GLN A 462 2.16 -14.81 26.18
N LYS A 463 2.81 -15.43 25.19
CA LYS A 463 4.28 -15.44 25.05
C LYS A 463 4.89 -14.03 24.99
N GLU A 464 4.26 -13.11 24.26
CA GLU A 464 4.75 -11.73 24.14
C GLU A 464 4.46 -10.88 25.40
N LEU A 465 3.40 -11.21 26.17
CA LEU A 465 3.13 -10.63 27.51
C LEU A 465 4.15 -11.11 28.56
N GLU A 466 4.49 -12.40 28.55
CA GLU A 466 5.54 -13.00 29.40
C GLU A 466 6.91 -12.36 29.13
N ALA A 467 7.19 -12.02 27.86
CA ALA A 467 8.35 -11.22 27.46
C ALA A 467 8.26 -9.72 27.87
N GLY A 468 7.31 -9.35 28.73
CA GLY A 468 7.17 -8.01 29.32
C GLY A 468 6.55 -6.94 28.41
N LYS A 469 6.07 -7.30 27.21
CA LYS A 469 5.48 -6.37 26.23
C LYS A 469 4.00 -6.09 26.52
N CYS A 470 3.38 -5.18 25.77
CA CYS A 470 1.93 -4.94 25.79
C CYS A 470 1.30 -5.24 24.43
N ILE A 471 0.11 -5.83 24.42
CA ILE A 471 -0.54 -6.34 23.21
C ILE A 471 -1.65 -5.39 22.75
N VAL A 472 -1.73 -5.14 21.45
CA VAL A 472 -2.84 -4.43 20.78
C VAL A 472 -3.40 -5.34 19.69
N ILE A 473 -4.67 -5.73 19.79
CA ILE A 473 -5.32 -6.64 18.85
C ILE A 473 -6.24 -5.83 17.94
N GLY A 474 -6.02 -5.96 16.63
CA GLY A 474 -6.78 -5.26 15.60
C GLY A 474 -7.86 -6.12 14.93
N LEU A 475 -9.10 -5.62 14.95
CA LEU A 475 -10.28 -6.20 14.32
C LEU A 475 -11.01 -5.15 13.46
N GLN A 476 -11.87 -5.57 12.51
CA GLN A 476 -12.84 -4.65 11.89
C GLN A 476 -14.26 -4.94 12.40
N SER A 477 -14.61 -6.22 12.58
CA SER A 477 -15.98 -6.67 12.88
C SER A 477 -16.13 -7.16 14.33
N THR A 478 -17.18 -6.70 15.03
CA THR A 478 -17.44 -7.02 16.46
C THR A 478 -18.51 -8.09 16.70
N GLY A 479 -19.30 -8.47 15.67
CA GLY A 479 -20.38 -9.47 15.76
C GLY A 479 -21.63 -9.06 16.57
N GLU A 480 -21.62 -7.91 17.27
CA GLU A 480 -22.61 -7.53 18.28
C GLU A 480 -24.08 -7.56 17.80
N SER A 481 -24.35 -7.17 16.55
CA SER A 481 -25.72 -7.00 16.07
C SER A 481 -26.56 -8.27 16.23
N ARG A 482 -25.97 -9.48 16.09
CA ARG A 482 -26.68 -10.74 16.28
C ARG A 482 -26.78 -11.14 17.75
N THR A 483 -25.82 -10.77 18.59
CA THR A 483 -25.92 -10.96 20.05
C THR A 483 -27.14 -10.24 20.61
N ARG A 484 -27.44 -9.04 20.13
CA ARG A 484 -28.68 -8.32 20.49
C ARG A 484 -29.94 -9.01 19.96
N GLU A 485 -29.97 -9.45 18.69
CA GLU A 485 -31.14 -10.18 18.18
C GLU A 485 -31.43 -11.48 18.96
N VAL A 486 -30.41 -12.26 19.36
CA VAL A 486 -30.63 -13.48 20.17
C VAL A 486 -31.02 -13.16 21.62
N LEU A 487 -30.57 -12.02 22.15
CA LEU A 487 -30.99 -11.52 23.46
C LEU A 487 -32.46 -11.08 23.44
N ASP A 488 -32.89 -10.41 22.36
CA ASP A 488 -34.28 -10.00 22.12
C ASP A 488 -35.19 -11.22 21.85
N GLU A 489 -34.67 -12.28 21.20
CA GLU A 489 -35.37 -13.56 20.95
C GLU A 489 -35.57 -14.39 22.25
N ASN A 490 -34.81 -14.14 23.32
CA ASN A 490 -34.79 -14.91 24.58
C ASN A 490 -35.13 -14.07 25.84
N ASP A 491 -35.99 -13.06 25.71
CA ASP A 491 -36.46 -12.20 26.83
C ASP A 491 -35.34 -11.61 27.71
N GLY A 492 -34.19 -11.27 27.13
CA GLY A 492 -33.06 -10.69 27.86
C GLY A 492 -32.11 -11.69 28.52
N HIS A 493 -32.31 -13.00 28.34
CA HIS A 493 -31.47 -14.06 28.91
C HIS A 493 -30.59 -14.75 27.85
N LEU A 494 -29.36 -15.10 28.25
CA LEU A 494 -28.44 -15.93 27.47
C LEU A 494 -27.80 -16.96 28.41
N ASP A 495 -27.80 -18.21 27.99
CA ASP A 495 -27.20 -19.37 28.68
C ASP A 495 -25.77 -19.66 28.21
N ARG A 496 -25.44 -19.27 26.97
CA ARG A 496 -24.15 -19.52 26.31
C ARG A 496 -23.69 -18.35 25.43
N PHE A 497 -22.42 -18.39 25.04
CA PHE A 497 -21.92 -17.53 23.96
C PHE A 497 -22.64 -17.85 22.63
N VAL A 498 -22.92 -16.81 21.84
CA VAL A 498 -23.66 -16.92 20.58
C VAL A 498 -22.69 -17.07 19.40
N SER A 499 -22.97 -17.98 18.45
CA SER A 499 -22.26 -18.02 17.18
C SER A 499 -22.76 -16.91 16.24
N ALA A 500 -21.87 -15.95 15.94
CA ALA A 500 -22.16 -14.90 14.96
C ALA A 500 -22.32 -15.46 13.54
N ALA A 501 -21.70 -16.60 13.24
CA ALA A 501 -21.82 -17.28 11.95
C ALA A 501 -23.19 -17.97 11.81
N GLU A 502 -23.61 -18.77 12.80
CA GLU A 502 -24.93 -19.42 12.85
C GLU A 502 -26.05 -18.39 12.61
N GLY A 503 -26.06 -17.31 13.39
CA GLY A 503 -27.12 -16.32 13.31
C GLY A 503 -27.15 -15.50 12.02
N VAL A 504 -26.02 -15.31 11.32
CA VAL A 504 -26.02 -14.72 9.96
C VAL A 504 -26.70 -15.66 8.96
N PHE A 505 -26.48 -16.97 9.05
CA PHE A 505 -27.10 -17.94 8.16
C PHE A 505 -28.59 -18.10 8.49
N GLN A 506 -28.94 -18.26 9.76
CA GLN A 506 -30.32 -18.33 10.24
C GLN A 506 -31.12 -17.07 9.85
N SER A 507 -30.58 -15.87 10.10
CA SER A 507 -31.27 -14.62 9.73
C SER A 507 -31.45 -14.45 8.23
N LEU A 508 -30.55 -14.99 7.38
CA LEU A 508 -30.75 -14.99 5.93
C LEU A 508 -31.98 -15.83 5.55
N VAL A 509 -32.11 -17.03 6.11
CA VAL A 509 -33.23 -17.93 5.80
C VAL A 509 -34.54 -17.44 6.43
N THR A 510 -34.53 -16.96 7.67
CA THR A 510 -35.76 -16.46 8.31
C THR A 510 -36.29 -15.18 7.67
N LYS A 511 -35.42 -14.20 7.35
CA LYS A 511 -35.85 -12.85 6.91
C LYS A 511 -35.85 -12.65 5.39
N HIS A 512 -35.11 -13.46 4.63
CA HIS A 512 -34.88 -13.23 3.19
C HIS A 512 -35.08 -14.46 2.29
N PHE A 513 -35.52 -15.60 2.81
CA PHE A 513 -35.90 -16.73 1.96
C PHE A 513 -37.11 -16.37 1.07
N PRO A 514 -37.13 -16.78 -0.21
CA PRO A 514 -38.23 -16.47 -1.12
C PRO A 514 -39.58 -16.93 -0.56
N SER A 515 -40.52 -15.99 -0.43
CA SER A 515 -41.85 -16.25 0.14
C SER A 515 -42.89 -15.30 -0.48
N GLU A 516 -44.13 -15.77 -0.63
CA GLU A 516 -45.24 -14.94 -1.08
C GLU A 516 -45.63 -13.91 -0.03
N LYS A 517 -45.59 -12.62 -0.37
CA LYS A 517 -46.37 -11.62 0.37
C LYS A 517 -47.85 -11.94 0.22
N GLN A 518 -48.62 -11.88 1.31
CA GLN A 518 -50.05 -12.20 1.33
C GLN A 518 -50.84 -11.40 0.29
N ARG A 519 -51.11 -12.01 -0.88
CA ARG A 519 -52.20 -11.61 -1.78
C ARG A 519 -53.36 -12.59 -1.58
N ARG A 520 -54.56 -12.06 -1.36
CA ARG A 520 -55.78 -12.85 -1.10
C ARG A 520 -56.35 -13.42 -2.39
N GLU A 521 -55.77 -14.48 -2.94
CA GLU A 521 -56.38 -15.24 -4.04
C GLU A 521 -56.40 -16.75 -3.72
N LYS A 522 -57.47 -17.43 -4.17
CA LYS A 522 -57.87 -18.76 -3.68
C LYS A 522 -57.33 -19.92 -4.53
N ALA A 523 -57.08 -21.03 -3.83
CA ALA A 523 -57.24 -22.43 -4.24
C ALA A 523 -56.05 -23.26 -4.83
N PRO A 524 -55.23 -22.84 -5.81
CA PRO A 524 -54.08 -23.67 -6.23
C PRO A 524 -52.80 -23.45 -5.39
N GLY A 525 -52.62 -22.28 -4.79
CA GLY A 525 -51.34 -21.86 -4.19
C GLY A 525 -50.90 -22.64 -2.95
N ASN A 526 -51.80 -23.41 -2.31
CA ASN A 526 -51.54 -23.99 -0.99
C ASN A 526 -50.48 -25.12 -1.02
N LYS A 527 -50.35 -25.86 -2.13
CA LYS A 527 -49.33 -26.92 -2.27
C LYS A 527 -47.93 -26.35 -2.47
N ARG A 528 -47.74 -25.46 -3.44
CA ARG A 528 -46.44 -24.79 -3.70
C ARG A 528 -45.94 -24.02 -2.48
N LYS A 529 -46.82 -23.28 -1.82
CA LYS A 529 -46.48 -22.55 -0.60
C LYS A 529 -46.02 -23.47 0.53
N ARG A 530 -46.65 -24.65 0.67
CA ARG A 530 -46.24 -25.68 1.63
C ARG A 530 -44.86 -26.27 1.26
N GLU A 531 -44.63 -26.61 0.00
CA GLU A 531 -43.33 -27.13 -0.48
C GLU A 531 -42.19 -26.13 -0.23
N ILE A 532 -42.43 -24.83 -0.47
CA ILE A 532 -41.45 -23.75 -0.22
C ILE A 532 -41.16 -23.59 1.29
N GLU A 533 -42.17 -23.67 2.14
CA GLU A 533 -41.98 -23.57 3.60
C GLU A 533 -41.33 -24.85 4.17
N GLU A 534 -41.60 -26.02 3.60
CA GLU A 534 -40.91 -27.28 3.92
C GLU A 534 -39.41 -27.22 3.52
N MET A 535 -39.07 -26.66 2.35
CA MET A 535 -37.68 -26.38 1.96
C MET A 535 -36.98 -25.42 2.94
N LYS A 536 -37.65 -24.33 3.32
CA LYS A 536 -37.15 -23.33 4.27
C LYS A 536 -36.90 -23.94 5.65
N GLN A 537 -37.85 -24.72 6.17
CA GLN A 537 -37.72 -25.39 7.47
C GLN A 537 -36.65 -26.47 7.45
N GLY A 538 -36.55 -27.24 6.35
CA GLY A 538 -35.47 -28.22 6.16
C GLY A 538 -34.07 -27.57 6.21
N LEU A 539 -33.92 -26.39 5.59
CA LEU A 539 -32.69 -25.62 5.65
C LEU A 539 -32.41 -25.06 7.07
N LEU A 540 -33.42 -24.52 7.77
CA LEU A 540 -33.29 -24.06 9.16
C LEU A 540 -32.87 -25.19 10.10
N ASN A 541 -33.44 -26.39 9.95
CA ASN A 541 -33.07 -27.57 10.74
C ASN A 541 -31.59 -27.95 10.52
N LYS A 542 -31.13 -27.97 9.26
CA LYS A 542 -29.70 -28.22 8.94
C LYS A 542 -28.77 -27.14 9.50
N ILE A 543 -29.18 -25.87 9.48
CA ILE A 543 -28.43 -24.76 10.08
C ILE A 543 -28.31 -24.93 11.60
N SER A 544 -29.39 -25.34 12.29
CA SER A 544 -29.36 -25.58 13.74
C SER A 544 -28.47 -26.77 14.14
N VAL A 545 -28.41 -27.82 13.32
CA VAL A 545 -27.45 -28.92 13.52
C VAL A 545 -26.01 -28.43 13.37
N LEU A 546 -25.69 -27.74 12.27
CA LEU A 546 -24.36 -27.18 12.02
C LEU A 546 -23.97 -26.13 13.07
N GLY A 547 -24.92 -25.33 13.54
CA GLY A 547 -24.74 -24.24 14.51
C GLY A 547 -24.10 -24.68 15.83
N LYS A 548 -24.30 -25.94 16.23
CA LYS A 548 -23.66 -26.55 17.40
C LYS A 548 -22.14 -26.74 17.23
N GLU A 549 -21.67 -26.90 15.99
CA GLU A 549 -20.24 -27.03 15.65
C GLU A 549 -19.61 -25.68 15.25
N LEU A 550 -20.41 -24.64 14.98
CA LEU A 550 -19.90 -23.35 14.50
C LEU A 550 -19.19 -22.54 15.60
N PRO A 551 -18.14 -21.77 15.25
CA PRO A 551 -17.41 -20.98 16.21
C PRO A 551 -18.26 -19.89 16.85
N LEU A 552 -18.00 -19.65 18.14
CA LEU A 552 -18.60 -18.59 18.96
C LEU A 552 -18.11 -17.20 18.53
N ASN A 553 -18.72 -16.13 19.05
CA ASN A 553 -18.26 -14.76 18.80
C ASN A 553 -16.78 -14.57 19.23
N THR A 554 -15.92 -14.34 18.24
CA THR A 554 -14.47 -14.13 18.40
C THR A 554 -14.12 -13.11 19.47
N LEU A 555 -14.82 -11.96 19.52
CA LEU A 555 -14.46 -10.86 20.42
C LEU A 555 -14.76 -11.23 21.88
N ASP A 556 -15.88 -11.89 22.13
CA ASP A 556 -16.24 -12.38 23.46
C ASP A 556 -15.27 -13.49 23.92
N VAL A 557 -14.94 -14.45 23.03
CA VAL A 557 -13.97 -15.53 23.31
C VAL A 557 -12.56 -14.99 23.57
N LEU A 558 -12.11 -13.95 22.85
CA LEU A 558 -10.83 -13.30 23.10
C LEU A 558 -10.80 -12.67 24.50
N ILE A 559 -11.85 -11.93 24.87
CA ILE A 559 -11.93 -11.29 26.19
C ILE A 559 -11.96 -12.34 27.31
N ASP A 560 -12.75 -13.41 27.16
CA ASP A 560 -12.78 -14.56 28.08
C ASP A 560 -11.38 -15.18 28.25
N LYS A 561 -10.71 -15.52 27.15
CA LYS A 561 -9.36 -16.13 27.15
C LYS A 561 -8.25 -15.25 27.72
N PHE A 562 -8.40 -13.92 27.73
CA PHE A 562 -7.46 -12.99 28.37
C PHE A 562 -7.79 -12.67 29.84
N GLY A 563 -8.72 -13.40 30.47
CA GLY A 563 -9.08 -13.22 31.87
C GLY A 563 -10.22 -12.22 32.10
N GLY A 564 -11.05 -11.99 31.08
CA GLY A 564 -12.27 -11.20 31.17
C GLY A 564 -12.10 -9.69 30.99
N PRO A 565 -13.21 -8.94 31.09
CA PRO A 565 -13.25 -7.49 30.89
C PRO A 565 -12.25 -6.66 31.69
N ASP A 566 -11.91 -7.09 32.90
CA ASP A 566 -11.05 -6.32 33.80
C ASP A 566 -9.57 -6.39 33.41
N LYS A 567 -9.19 -7.34 32.54
CA LYS A 567 -7.83 -7.49 32.01
C LYS A 567 -7.65 -6.92 30.60
N VAL A 568 -8.74 -6.75 29.86
CA VAL A 568 -8.74 -6.31 28.45
C VAL A 568 -9.29 -4.90 28.30
N ALA A 569 -8.50 -4.00 27.72
CA ALA A 569 -8.91 -2.66 27.34
C ALA A 569 -9.73 -2.71 26.04
N GLU A 570 -11.06 -2.78 26.16
CA GLU A 570 -11.94 -2.91 25.00
C GLU A 570 -12.30 -1.53 24.41
N MET A 571 -11.80 -1.23 23.21
CA MET A 571 -12.08 -0.01 22.46
C MET A 571 -12.82 -0.35 21.15
N THR A 572 -14.08 -0.76 21.28
CA THR A 572 -14.94 -1.12 20.14
C THR A 572 -16.25 -0.32 20.09
N GLY A 573 -16.92 -0.34 18.93
CA GLY A 573 -18.18 0.38 18.72
C GLY A 573 -19.43 -0.31 19.28
N ARG A 574 -19.29 -1.45 19.98
CA ARG A 574 -20.44 -2.24 20.46
C ARG A 574 -21.01 -1.70 21.77
N LYS A 575 -22.33 -1.77 21.95
CA LYS A 575 -23.02 -1.25 23.16
C LYS A 575 -23.02 -2.23 24.33
N GLY A 576 -23.03 -3.53 24.05
CA GLY A 576 -22.88 -4.57 25.06
C GLY A 576 -22.12 -5.78 24.55
N ARG A 577 -21.92 -6.74 25.44
CA ARG A 577 -21.04 -7.91 25.26
C ARG A 577 -21.58 -9.12 26.01
N VAL A 578 -21.08 -10.30 25.69
CA VAL A 578 -21.33 -11.50 26.47
C VAL A 578 -20.13 -11.77 27.37
N VAL A 579 -20.36 -12.04 28.65
CA VAL A 579 -19.31 -12.30 29.64
C VAL A 579 -19.60 -13.60 30.37
N ARG A 580 -18.57 -14.41 30.58
CA ARG A 580 -18.61 -15.56 31.48
C ARG A 580 -18.20 -15.11 32.88
N ARG A 581 -18.99 -15.50 33.89
CA ARG A 581 -18.74 -15.22 35.29
C ARG A 581 -17.88 -16.31 35.95
N PRO A 582 -17.29 -16.04 37.13
CA PRO A 582 -16.51 -17.05 37.87
C PRO A 582 -17.30 -18.30 38.26
N ASP A 583 -18.63 -18.21 38.35
CA ASP A 583 -19.56 -19.33 38.58
C ASP A 583 -19.81 -20.19 37.32
N GLY A 584 -19.16 -19.87 36.19
CA GLY A 584 -19.32 -20.54 34.90
C GLY A 584 -20.55 -20.09 34.10
N SER A 585 -21.46 -19.32 34.69
CA SER A 585 -22.64 -18.78 34.01
C SER A 585 -22.24 -17.73 32.97
N VAL A 586 -23.09 -17.56 31.96
CA VAL A 586 -22.90 -16.57 30.89
C VAL A 586 -23.99 -15.50 31.03
N ARG A 587 -23.64 -14.24 30.80
CA ARG A 587 -24.61 -13.12 30.84
C ARG A 587 -24.28 -12.04 29.82
N TYR A 588 -25.30 -11.37 29.31
CA TYR A 588 -25.14 -10.12 28.56
C TYR A 588 -24.92 -8.93 29.50
N GLU A 589 -23.90 -8.13 29.22
CA GLU A 589 -23.57 -6.90 29.96
C GLU A 589 -23.59 -5.69 29.02
N SER A 590 -24.21 -4.61 29.46
CA SER A 590 -24.02 -3.29 28.84
C SER A 590 -22.58 -2.82 29.09
N ARG A 591 -21.88 -2.37 28.04
CA ARG A 591 -20.64 -1.60 28.21
C ARG A 591 -20.93 -0.17 28.67
N ALA A 592 -22.13 0.34 28.38
CA ALA A 592 -22.56 1.67 28.79
C ALA A 592 -23.06 1.69 30.24
N GLU A 593 -22.29 2.34 31.11
CA GLU A 593 -22.76 2.87 32.40
C GLU A 593 -23.88 3.90 32.15
N GLN A 594 -24.84 4.02 33.08
CA GLN A 594 -25.94 4.98 32.95
C GLN A 594 -25.41 6.40 32.75
N GLY A 595 -25.80 7.04 31.64
CA GLY A 595 -25.39 8.41 31.28
C GLY A 595 -24.08 8.55 30.51
N SER A 596 -23.29 7.48 30.32
CA SER A 596 -22.02 7.54 29.57
C SER A 596 -22.19 7.16 28.09
N THR A 597 -21.49 7.86 27.18
CA THR A 597 -21.39 7.47 25.77
C THR A 597 -20.32 6.39 25.55
N ILE A 598 -20.46 5.59 24.50
CA ILE A 598 -19.47 4.55 24.13
C ILE A 598 -18.07 5.15 23.92
N ASP A 599 -18.00 6.38 23.43
CA ASP A 599 -16.74 7.08 23.19
C ASP A 599 -16.06 7.51 24.50
N GLN A 600 -16.82 7.95 25.51
CA GLN A 600 -16.29 8.19 26.86
C GLN A 600 -15.74 6.89 27.49
N ILE A 601 -16.39 5.75 27.24
CA ILE A 601 -15.93 4.44 27.73
C ILE A 601 -14.66 3.99 26.99
N ASN A 602 -14.59 4.18 25.67
CA ASN A 602 -13.39 3.91 24.89
C ASN A 602 -12.21 4.80 25.34
N LEU A 603 -12.47 6.05 25.76
CA LEU A 603 -11.46 6.92 26.37
C LEU A 603 -11.00 6.42 27.75
N LYS A 604 -11.93 6.02 28.64
CA LYS A 604 -11.59 5.38 29.93
C LYS A 604 -10.71 4.13 29.72
N GLU A 605 -11.10 3.24 28.80
CA GLU A 605 -10.36 2.01 28.50
C GLU A 605 -8.98 2.28 27.87
N LYS A 606 -8.86 3.30 27.01
CA LYS A 606 -7.56 3.81 26.53
C LYS A 606 -6.68 4.25 27.70
N ASP A 607 -7.21 5.01 28.65
CA ASP A 607 -6.43 5.49 29.81
C ASP A 607 -5.98 4.35 30.73
N ARG A 608 -6.82 3.33 30.94
CA ARG A 608 -6.45 2.08 31.65
C ARG A 608 -5.28 1.35 30.98
N PHE A 609 -5.27 1.27 29.64
CA PHE A 609 -4.14 0.69 28.90
C PHE A 609 -2.87 1.56 28.99
N MET A 610 -3.00 2.87 28.83
CA MET A 610 -1.88 3.82 28.80
C MET A 610 -1.26 4.11 30.18
N THR A 611 -2.01 3.88 31.26
CA THR A 611 -1.49 3.87 32.64
C THR A 611 -0.83 2.54 33.03
N GLY A 612 -1.20 1.44 32.38
CA GLY A 612 -0.67 0.10 32.63
C GLY A 612 -1.56 -0.80 33.50
N GLU A 613 -2.75 -0.33 33.88
CA GLU A 613 -3.79 -1.14 34.56
C GLU A 613 -4.16 -2.38 33.73
N LYS A 614 -4.23 -2.22 32.41
CA LYS A 614 -4.51 -3.30 31.44
C LYS A 614 -3.36 -3.43 30.44
N SER A 615 -2.89 -4.67 30.20
CA SER A 615 -1.76 -4.96 29.30
C SER A 615 -2.16 -5.45 27.90
N VAL A 616 -3.45 -5.74 27.69
CA VAL A 616 -4.04 -6.12 26.41
C VAL A 616 -5.10 -5.09 26.02
N ALA A 617 -5.03 -4.58 24.79
CA ALA A 617 -6.05 -3.74 24.19
C ALA A 617 -6.67 -4.40 22.95
N ILE A 618 -7.97 -4.25 22.74
CA ILE A 618 -8.65 -4.66 21.50
C ILE A 618 -9.30 -3.44 20.85
N ILE A 619 -8.94 -3.17 19.59
CA ILE A 619 -9.45 -2.04 18.81
C ILE A 619 -10.28 -2.51 17.61
N SER A 620 -11.32 -1.75 17.27
CA SER A 620 -12.11 -1.93 16.03
C SER A 620 -12.14 -0.67 15.18
N GLU A 621 -12.22 -0.80 13.85
CA GLU A 621 -12.32 0.34 12.91
C GLU A 621 -13.37 1.39 13.35
N ALA A 622 -14.54 0.93 13.80
CA ALA A 622 -15.67 1.77 14.18
C ALA A 622 -15.44 2.66 15.43
N ALA A 623 -14.43 2.36 16.25
CA ALA A 623 -14.15 3.06 17.51
C ALA A 623 -12.70 3.58 17.64
N SER A 624 -11.82 3.26 16.69
CA SER A 624 -10.41 3.66 16.73
C SER A 624 -10.11 5.02 16.07
N SER A 625 -11.12 5.76 15.61
CA SER A 625 -10.94 7.11 15.07
C SER A 625 -10.37 8.03 16.17
N GLY A 626 -9.22 8.66 15.92
CA GLY A 626 -8.50 9.49 16.90
C GLY A 626 -7.54 8.73 17.84
N ILE A 627 -7.98 7.61 18.43
CA ILE A 627 -7.30 6.90 19.55
C ILE A 627 -5.78 6.68 19.31
N SER A 628 -5.01 6.89 20.39
CA SER A 628 -3.55 6.92 20.47
C SER A 628 -3.08 5.88 21.51
N LEU A 629 -2.28 4.88 21.10
CA LEU A 629 -1.85 3.72 21.92
C LEU A 629 -0.33 3.45 21.88
N GLN A 630 0.47 4.35 21.29
CA GLN A 630 1.93 4.23 21.26
C GLN A 630 2.53 4.22 22.68
N ALA A 631 3.80 3.81 22.81
CA ALA A 631 4.56 3.94 24.05
C ALA A 631 5.06 5.40 24.22
N ASP A 632 4.14 6.35 24.39
CA ASP A 632 4.42 7.80 24.47
C ASP A 632 5.28 8.12 25.71
N ARG A 633 6.33 8.96 25.56
CA ARG A 633 7.20 9.39 26.68
C ARG A 633 6.43 10.07 27.81
N ARG A 634 5.23 10.60 27.54
CA ARG A 634 4.37 11.30 28.52
C ARG A 634 3.49 10.36 29.36
N VAL A 635 3.38 9.08 29.03
CA VAL A 635 2.52 8.13 29.77
C VAL A 635 3.32 7.16 30.64
N LYS A 636 2.67 6.58 31.66
CA LYS A 636 3.28 5.61 32.58
C LYS A 636 3.62 4.28 31.89
N ASN A 637 2.74 3.76 31.03
CA ASN A 637 2.98 2.50 30.33
C ASN A 637 3.84 2.70 29.07
N GLN A 638 5.17 2.59 29.21
CA GLN A 638 6.14 2.74 28.11
C GLN A 638 6.63 1.40 27.51
N LYS A 639 6.03 0.26 27.92
CA LYS A 639 6.36 -1.08 27.40
C LYS A 639 6.22 -1.17 25.88
N ARG A 640 7.10 -1.92 25.21
CA ARG A 640 7.02 -2.12 23.74
C ARG A 640 5.65 -2.67 23.35
N ARG A 641 5.06 -2.10 22.28
CA ARG A 641 3.75 -2.51 21.77
C ARG A 641 3.90 -3.61 20.74
N VAL A 642 3.14 -4.69 20.87
CA VAL A 642 2.98 -5.74 19.86
C VAL A 642 1.57 -5.65 19.29
N HIS A 643 1.46 -5.19 18.05
CA HIS A 643 0.18 -5.01 17.36
C HIS A 643 -0.12 -6.24 16.50
N MET A 644 -1.02 -7.09 16.99
CA MET A 644 -1.48 -8.30 16.32
C MET A 644 -2.74 -8.01 15.50
N THR A 645 -2.65 -8.13 14.18
CA THR A 645 -3.82 -7.94 13.30
C THR A 645 -4.48 -9.28 13.02
N LEU A 646 -5.60 -9.55 13.69
CA LEU A 646 -6.38 -10.78 13.49
C LEU A 646 -7.28 -10.68 12.26
N GLU A 647 -7.76 -9.48 11.93
CA GLU A 647 -8.56 -9.23 10.73
C GLU A 647 -7.91 -8.11 9.89
N LEU A 648 -7.35 -8.48 8.73
CA LEU A 648 -6.74 -7.50 7.83
C LEU A 648 -7.81 -6.70 7.06
N PRO A 649 -7.79 -5.36 7.12
CA PRO A 649 -8.70 -4.53 6.33
C PRO A 649 -8.51 -4.70 4.83
N TRP A 650 -9.60 -4.55 4.08
CA TRP A 650 -9.65 -4.72 2.62
C TRP A 650 -8.88 -3.64 1.84
N SER A 651 -8.63 -2.48 2.45
CA SER A 651 -7.70 -1.47 1.92
C SER A 651 -6.50 -1.34 2.84
N ALA A 652 -5.30 -1.30 2.26
CA ALA A 652 -4.10 -0.96 3.00
C ALA A 652 -4.17 0.42 3.65
N ASP A 653 -4.87 1.41 3.09
CA ASP A 653 -5.03 2.72 3.72
C ASP A 653 -5.65 2.60 5.12
N ARG A 654 -6.62 1.68 5.27
CA ARG A 654 -7.24 1.37 6.56
C ARG A 654 -6.28 0.63 7.50
N ALA A 655 -5.43 -0.25 6.97
CA ALA A 655 -4.39 -0.93 7.75
C ALA A 655 -3.35 0.08 8.27
N ILE A 656 -2.93 1.02 7.43
CA ILE A 656 -2.03 2.13 7.78
C ILE A 656 -2.67 3.02 8.85
N GLN A 657 -3.95 3.38 8.68
CA GLN A 657 -4.71 4.12 9.70
C GLN A 657 -4.84 3.36 11.02
N GLN A 658 -4.85 2.03 11.00
CA GLN A 658 -4.87 1.17 12.19
C GLN A 658 -3.48 1.07 12.85
N PHE A 659 -2.39 1.05 12.07
CA PHE A 659 -1.02 1.01 12.61
C PHE A 659 -0.59 2.37 13.17
N GLY A 660 -1.08 3.46 12.58
CA GLY A 660 -0.98 4.81 13.14
C GLY A 660 -1.68 5.01 14.50
N ARG A 661 -2.28 3.95 15.08
CA ARG A 661 -2.71 3.92 16.48
C ARG A 661 -1.57 3.55 17.43
N THR A 662 -0.60 2.74 16.98
CA THR A 662 0.53 2.24 17.80
C THR A 662 1.90 2.80 17.40
N HIS A 663 2.06 3.25 16.15
CA HIS A 663 3.25 3.96 15.69
C HIS A 663 2.91 5.45 15.54
N ARG A 664 3.47 6.29 16.43
CA ARG A 664 3.35 7.76 16.38
C ARG A 664 4.63 8.40 16.93
N SER A 665 4.77 9.71 16.76
CA SER A 665 5.89 10.46 17.34
C SER A 665 5.87 10.46 18.87
N ASN A 666 6.99 10.85 19.45
CA ASN A 666 7.27 10.87 20.88
C ASN A 666 7.17 9.48 21.54
N GLN A 667 7.41 8.41 20.78
CA GLN A 667 7.43 7.04 21.32
C GLN A 667 8.81 6.69 21.92
N VAL A 668 8.82 5.91 23.00
CA VAL A 668 10.04 5.36 23.61
C VAL A 668 10.53 4.15 22.81
N ASN A 669 9.59 3.30 22.40
CA ASN A 669 9.85 2.03 21.72
C ASN A 669 9.02 1.94 20.45
N ALA A 670 9.66 1.62 19.32
CA ALA A 670 8.97 1.33 18.07
C ALA A 670 8.19 -0.01 18.19
N PRO A 671 6.94 -0.08 17.66
CA PRO A 671 6.10 -1.26 17.78
C PRO A 671 6.59 -2.46 16.95
N GLU A 672 6.15 -3.66 17.34
CA GLU A 672 6.21 -4.88 16.55
C GLU A 672 4.83 -5.13 15.92
N TYR A 673 4.76 -5.43 14.63
CA TYR A 673 3.53 -5.78 13.92
C TYR A 673 3.52 -7.26 13.58
N ILE A 674 2.41 -7.94 13.90
CA ILE A 674 2.21 -9.36 13.58
C ILE A 674 0.92 -9.50 12.77
N PHE A 675 1.01 -10.15 11.61
CA PHE A 675 -0.12 -10.43 10.73
C PHE A 675 -0.46 -11.92 10.78
N LEU A 676 -1.66 -12.25 11.28
CA LEU A 676 -2.12 -13.63 11.37
C LEU A 676 -2.96 -13.96 10.15
N ILE A 677 -2.51 -14.94 9.36
CA ILE A 677 -3.03 -15.23 8.02
C ILE A 677 -3.30 -16.73 7.95
N SER A 678 -4.53 -17.15 7.69
CA SER A 678 -4.83 -18.58 7.56
C SER A 678 -4.35 -19.15 6.22
N GLU A 679 -4.16 -20.48 6.18
CA GLU A 679 -3.86 -21.23 4.96
C GLU A 679 -4.98 -21.19 3.89
N LEU A 680 -6.13 -20.55 4.16
CA LEU A 680 -7.22 -20.37 3.19
C LEU A 680 -6.80 -19.40 2.09
N ALA A 681 -6.78 -19.84 0.82
CA ALA A 681 -6.34 -18.99 -0.29
C ALA A 681 -7.17 -17.70 -0.46
N GLY A 682 -8.44 -17.72 -0.04
CA GLY A 682 -9.28 -16.53 0.03
C GLY A 682 -8.76 -15.48 1.01
N GLU A 683 -8.07 -15.87 2.09
CA GLU A 683 -7.40 -14.96 3.02
C GLU A 683 -5.96 -14.63 2.60
N ARG A 684 -5.19 -15.62 2.10
CA ARG A 684 -3.81 -15.42 1.58
C ARG A 684 -3.72 -14.28 0.54
N ARG A 685 -4.81 -14.02 -0.19
CA ARG A 685 -4.93 -12.85 -1.08
C ARG A 685 -4.91 -11.52 -0.31
N PHE A 686 -5.77 -11.32 0.69
CA PHE A 686 -5.85 -10.06 1.43
C PHE A 686 -4.58 -9.83 2.26
N ALA A 687 -4.11 -10.90 2.90
CA ALA A 687 -2.79 -11.01 3.48
C ALA A 687 -1.68 -10.45 2.58
N SER A 688 -1.50 -11.02 1.38
CA SER A 688 -0.41 -10.64 0.50
C SER A 688 -0.59 -9.25 -0.13
N ILE A 689 -1.81 -8.81 -0.44
CA ILE A 689 -2.07 -7.43 -0.92
C ILE A 689 -1.77 -6.41 0.17
N VAL A 690 -2.24 -6.64 1.39
CA VAL A 690 -2.07 -5.72 2.50
C VAL A 690 -0.60 -5.71 2.94
N ALA A 691 0.02 -6.87 3.19
CA ALA A 691 1.45 -6.95 3.50
C ALA A 691 2.32 -6.25 2.45
N LYS A 692 2.05 -6.42 1.15
CA LYS A 692 2.86 -5.79 0.08
C LYS A 692 2.62 -4.29 -0.07
N ARG A 693 1.41 -3.80 0.17
CA ARG A 693 1.15 -2.35 0.26
C ARG A 693 1.73 -1.73 1.53
N LEU A 694 1.85 -2.51 2.61
CA LEU A 694 2.52 -2.14 3.86
C LEU A 694 4.05 -2.28 3.79
N GLU A 695 4.57 -3.08 2.88
CA GLU A 695 5.97 -3.01 2.46
C GLU A 695 6.16 -1.66 1.72
N SER A 696 5.32 -1.34 0.72
CA SER A 696 5.39 -0.09 -0.06
C SER A 696 4.78 1.16 0.62
N LEU A 697 4.83 1.28 1.94
CA LEU A 697 3.96 2.14 2.79
C LEU A 697 4.13 3.67 2.63
N GLY A 698 5.05 4.13 1.77
CA GLY A 698 5.12 5.53 1.33
C GLY A 698 5.17 5.70 -0.20
N ALA A 699 5.38 4.62 -0.94
CA ALA A 699 5.45 4.61 -2.41
C ALA A 699 4.15 5.07 -3.07
N LEU A 700 2.99 4.73 -2.51
CA LEU A 700 1.68 4.98 -3.12
C LEU A 700 0.94 6.20 -2.56
N THR A 701 1.30 6.66 -1.36
CA THR A 701 0.79 7.92 -0.78
C THR A 701 1.61 9.13 -1.23
N HIS A 702 2.88 8.92 -1.61
CA HIS A 702 3.85 9.96 -1.94
C HIS A 702 4.61 9.71 -3.26
N GLY A 703 4.13 8.81 -4.11
CA GLY A 703 4.56 8.66 -5.51
C GLY A 703 6.00 8.20 -5.77
N ASP A 704 6.42 7.04 -5.27
CA ASP A 704 7.68 6.37 -5.67
C ASP A 704 7.53 4.84 -5.74
N ARG A 705 6.98 4.32 -6.84
CA ARG A 705 6.67 2.90 -7.02
C ARG A 705 7.89 1.97 -7.04
N ARG A 706 9.14 2.46 -7.11
CA ARG A 706 10.35 1.58 -7.22
C ARG A 706 10.66 0.71 -6.01
N ALA A 707 10.08 1.06 -4.87
CA ALA A 707 9.83 0.13 -3.77
C ALA A 707 9.44 -1.29 -4.27
N THR A 708 8.66 -1.38 -5.35
CA THR A 708 8.10 -2.63 -5.88
C THR A 708 8.96 -3.35 -6.93
N GLU A 709 10.21 -2.96 -7.18
CA GLU A 709 11.00 -3.53 -8.31
C GLU A 709 11.90 -4.71 -7.94
N SER A 710 12.53 -4.70 -6.76
CA SER A 710 13.32 -5.86 -6.29
C SER A 710 12.46 -7.05 -5.83
N ARG A 711 11.15 -6.83 -5.66
CA ARG A 711 10.11 -7.86 -5.54
C ARG A 711 8.88 -7.39 -6.29
N ASP A 712 8.57 -8.07 -7.39
CA ASP A 712 7.48 -7.79 -8.34
C ASP A 712 6.08 -7.78 -7.67
N LEU A 713 5.71 -6.70 -6.97
CA LEU A 713 4.45 -6.62 -6.22
C LEU A 713 3.22 -6.66 -7.15
N SER A 714 3.43 -6.44 -8.46
CA SER A 714 2.42 -6.61 -9.50
C SER A 714 1.82 -8.01 -9.53
N LYS A 715 2.61 -9.05 -9.18
CA LYS A 715 2.22 -10.47 -9.13
C LYS A 715 1.04 -10.79 -8.20
N TYR A 716 0.73 -9.88 -7.28
CA TYR A 716 -0.29 -10.07 -6.25
C TYR A 716 -1.38 -9.00 -6.27
N ASN A 717 -1.19 -7.91 -7.05
CA ASN A 717 -2.26 -6.96 -7.32
C ASN A 717 -3.14 -7.47 -8.47
N PHE A 718 -4.07 -8.36 -8.16
CA PHE A 718 -5.00 -8.89 -9.15
C PHE A 718 -5.98 -7.83 -9.68
N GLU A 719 -6.22 -6.71 -8.99
CA GLU A 719 -7.16 -5.66 -9.42
C GLU A 719 -6.54 -4.73 -10.48
N ASN A 720 -6.08 -5.35 -11.57
CA ASN A 720 -5.45 -4.71 -12.73
C ASN A 720 -5.90 -5.38 -14.04
N LYS A 721 -5.42 -4.87 -15.19
CA LYS A 721 -5.74 -5.41 -16.53
C LYS A 721 -5.38 -6.89 -16.73
N TYR A 722 -4.42 -7.42 -15.96
CA TYR A 722 -3.98 -8.81 -16.04
C TYR A 722 -4.90 -9.75 -15.27
N GLY A 723 -5.44 -9.33 -14.12
CA GLY A 723 -6.34 -10.16 -13.31
C GLY A 723 -7.69 -10.36 -13.98
N THR A 724 -8.22 -9.34 -14.65
CA THR A 724 -9.47 -9.47 -15.41
C THR A 724 -9.28 -10.44 -16.56
N LYS A 725 -8.15 -10.34 -17.29
CA LYS A 725 -7.78 -11.27 -18.37
C LYS A 725 -7.50 -12.70 -17.87
N ALA A 726 -6.89 -12.85 -16.69
CA ALA A 726 -6.64 -14.16 -16.08
C ALA A 726 -7.95 -14.82 -15.65
N LEU A 727 -8.86 -14.07 -15.01
CA LEU A 727 -10.18 -14.57 -14.61
C LEU A 727 -11.04 -14.94 -15.83
N ASP A 728 -11.04 -14.10 -16.87
CA ASP A 728 -11.73 -14.39 -18.14
C ASP A 728 -11.18 -15.68 -18.80
N LYS A 729 -9.85 -15.83 -18.88
CA LYS A 729 -9.21 -17.06 -19.37
C LYS A 729 -9.55 -18.29 -18.54
N VAL A 730 -9.43 -18.21 -17.22
CA VAL A 730 -9.75 -19.30 -16.30
C VAL A 730 -11.20 -19.71 -16.50
N THR A 731 -12.13 -18.76 -16.52
CA THR A 731 -13.55 -19.06 -16.67
C THR A 731 -13.88 -19.66 -18.04
N LYS A 732 -13.33 -19.13 -19.14
CA LYS A 732 -13.50 -19.70 -20.49
C LYS A 732 -12.86 -21.09 -20.64
N SER A 733 -11.73 -21.33 -19.99
CA SER A 733 -11.05 -22.63 -19.96
C SER A 733 -11.87 -23.67 -19.17
N ILE A 734 -12.43 -23.26 -18.03
CA ILE A 734 -13.32 -24.09 -17.19
C ILE A 734 -14.61 -24.48 -17.95
N LEU A 735 -15.09 -23.61 -18.84
CA LEU A 735 -16.23 -23.87 -19.73
C LEU A 735 -15.87 -24.66 -21.01
N GLY A 736 -14.60 -25.01 -21.22
CA GLY A 736 -14.15 -25.69 -22.45
C GLY A 736 -14.18 -24.81 -23.71
N HIS A 737 -14.40 -23.49 -23.58
CA HIS A 737 -14.46 -22.57 -24.73
C HIS A 737 -13.08 -22.25 -25.32
N ILE A 738 -12.00 -22.44 -24.55
CA ILE A 738 -10.61 -22.24 -24.99
C ILE A 738 -9.70 -23.33 -24.43
N GLU A 739 -8.72 -23.75 -25.22
CA GLU A 739 -7.54 -24.44 -24.68
C GLU A 739 -6.67 -23.45 -23.91
N ASN A 740 -6.23 -23.83 -22.72
CA ASN A 740 -5.35 -23.00 -21.91
C ASN A 740 -3.91 -23.51 -21.93
N LYS A 741 -2.96 -22.59 -22.11
CA LYS A 741 -1.52 -22.90 -22.10
C LYS A 741 -0.98 -23.18 -20.69
N VAL A 742 -1.72 -22.79 -19.66
CA VAL A 742 -1.47 -23.16 -18.26
C VAL A 742 -2.35 -24.38 -17.94
N PRO A 743 -1.79 -25.54 -17.56
CA PRO A 743 -2.57 -26.72 -17.22
C PRO A 743 -3.21 -26.59 -15.82
N PRO A 744 -4.30 -27.31 -15.52
CA PRO A 744 -4.82 -27.42 -14.16
C PRO A 744 -3.79 -28.03 -13.18
N PRO A 745 -3.83 -27.67 -11.87
CA PRO A 745 -2.87 -28.16 -10.89
C PRO A 745 -2.87 -29.70 -10.75
N LYS A 746 -1.68 -30.31 -10.88
CA LYS A 746 -1.46 -31.75 -10.71
C LYS A 746 -1.53 -32.14 -9.23
N GLY A 747 -2.74 -32.40 -8.74
CA GLY A 747 -2.98 -32.79 -7.34
C GLY A 747 -4.44 -32.71 -6.86
N TYR A 748 -5.35 -32.17 -7.67
CA TYR A 748 -6.75 -32.04 -7.26
C TYR A 748 -7.44 -33.42 -7.05
N PRO A 749 -7.97 -33.73 -5.84
CA PRO A 749 -8.49 -35.06 -5.51
C PRO A 749 -9.67 -35.56 -6.37
N GLY A 750 -10.39 -34.67 -7.06
CA GLY A 750 -11.50 -35.02 -7.94
C GLY A 750 -11.15 -35.21 -9.41
N GLY A 751 -9.88 -35.02 -9.81
CA GLY A 751 -9.46 -34.98 -11.20
C GLY A 751 -9.99 -33.76 -11.99
N ASN A 752 -9.51 -33.59 -13.22
CA ASN A 752 -9.80 -32.39 -14.04
C ASN A 752 -11.30 -32.13 -14.23
N ALA A 753 -12.12 -33.17 -14.40
CA ALA A 753 -13.56 -33.01 -14.64
C ALA A 753 -14.34 -32.48 -13.41
N ARG A 754 -13.99 -32.88 -12.18
CA ARG A 754 -14.69 -32.40 -10.96
C ARG A 754 -14.16 -31.07 -10.44
N PHE A 755 -12.96 -30.64 -10.86
CA PHE A 755 -12.40 -29.33 -10.53
C PHE A 755 -13.35 -28.18 -10.93
N PHE A 756 -13.99 -28.33 -12.08
CA PHE A 756 -14.89 -27.33 -12.67
C PHE A 756 -16.24 -27.16 -11.94
N GLN A 757 -16.68 -28.14 -11.15
CA GLN A 757 -17.93 -28.03 -10.38
C GLN A 757 -17.86 -26.97 -9.26
N GLY A 758 -16.65 -26.64 -8.77
CA GLY A 758 -16.48 -25.64 -7.70
C GLY A 758 -17.06 -24.28 -8.05
N MET A 759 -16.84 -23.78 -9.27
CA MET A 759 -17.36 -22.46 -9.69
C MET A 759 -18.90 -22.39 -9.77
N MET A 760 -19.58 -23.52 -9.98
CA MET A 760 -21.05 -23.59 -9.93
C MET A 760 -21.56 -23.49 -8.49
N HIS A 761 -20.91 -24.15 -7.54
CA HIS A 761 -21.31 -24.17 -6.13
C HIS A 761 -21.29 -22.78 -5.46
N VAL A 762 -20.51 -21.84 -6.02
CA VAL A 762 -20.44 -20.44 -5.58
C VAL A 762 -21.08 -19.46 -6.59
N GLY A 763 -21.92 -19.94 -7.51
CA GLY A 763 -22.74 -19.12 -8.40
C GLY A 763 -21.95 -18.20 -9.34
N ILE A 764 -20.72 -18.57 -9.71
CA ILE A 764 -19.88 -17.84 -10.68
C ILE A 764 -20.18 -18.29 -12.11
N ILE A 765 -20.49 -19.58 -12.25
CA ILE A 765 -21.00 -20.19 -13.46
C ILE A 765 -22.46 -20.59 -13.21
N CYS A 766 -23.36 -20.15 -14.08
CA CYS A 766 -24.79 -20.43 -14.03
C CYS A 766 -25.19 -21.34 -15.20
N LYS A 767 -26.17 -22.21 -15.00
CA LYS A 767 -26.78 -23.00 -16.08
C LYS A 767 -28.13 -22.38 -16.44
N GLU A 768 -28.19 -21.66 -17.57
CA GLU A 768 -29.44 -21.06 -18.04
C GLU A 768 -30.20 -22.05 -18.94
N PRO A 769 -31.50 -22.33 -18.68
CA PRO A 769 -32.26 -23.32 -19.44
C PRO A 769 -32.37 -23.04 -20.95
N ARG A 770 -32.15 -21.79 -21.40
CA ARG A 770 -32.31 -21.38 -22.81
C ARG A 770 -30.99 -21.18 -23.57
N PHE A 771 -29.86 -21.01 -22.88
CA PHE A 771 -28.58 -20.63 -23.49
C PHE A 771 -27.40 -21.53 -23.06
N GLY A 772 -27.63 -22.56 -22.24
CA GLY A 772 -26.59 -23.49 -21.80
C GLY A 772 -25.83 -23.02 -20.56
N ILE A 773 -24.54 -23.34 -20.47
CA ILE A 773 -23.69 -22.91 -19.35
C ILE A 773 -23.16 -21.50 -19.65
N SER A 774 -23.52 -20.54 -18.81
CA SER A 774 -23.20 -19.12 -18.99
C SER A 774 -22.43 -18.56 -17.80
N THR A 775 -21.50 -17.66 -18.06
CA THR A 775 -20.85 -16.88 -17.00
C THR A 775 -21.81 -15.82 -16.49
N GLU A 776 -21.78 -15.53 -15.19
CA GLU A 776 -22.51 -14.36 -14.70
C GLU A 776 -21.92 -13.10 -15.36
N LYS A 777 -22.77 -12.31 -16.04
CA LYS A 777 -22.38 -11.00 -16.57
C LYS A 777 -21.78 -10.17 -15.43
N ASP A 778 -20.65 -9.54 -15.71
CA ASP A 778 -19.88 -8.72 -14.76
C ASP A 778 -19.32 -9.48 -13.54
N CYS A 779 -18.72 -10.65 -13.76
CA CYS A 779 -17.88 -11.31 -12.75
C CYS A 779 -16.57 -10.54 -12.50
N SER A 780 -16.61 -9.59 -11.55
CA SER A 780 -15.41 -8.87 -11.11
C SER A 780 -14.48 -9.74 -10.26
N ILE A 781 -13.21 -9.36 -10.21
CA ILE A 781 -12.16 -10.06 -9.46
C ILE A 781 -12.47 -10.09 -7.97
N THR A 782 -12.94 -8.98 -7.42
CA THR A 782 -13.42 -8.87 -6.03
C THR A 782 -14.59 -9.84 -5.77
N LYS A 783 -15.51 -9.99 -6.73
CA LYS A 783 -16.68 -10.90 -6.64
C LYS A 783 -16.27 -12.37 -6.72
N PHE A 784 -15.37 -12.74 -7.63
CA PHE A 784 -14.74 -14.07 -7.68
C PHE A 784 -14.12 -14.43 -6.32
N LEU A 785 -13.32 -13.53 -5.76
CA LEU A 785 -12.49 -13.82 -4.58
C LEU A 785 -13.29 -13.81 -3.26
N ASN A 786 -14.38 -13.03 -3.18
CA ASN A 786 -15.32 -13.12 -2.07
C ASN A 786 -16.15 -14.41 -2.09
N ARG A 787 -16.35 -14.99 -3.28
CA ARG A 787 -17.15 -16.20 -3.49
C ARG A 787 -16.36 -17.49 -3.25
N ILE A 788 -15.08 -17.56 -3.65
CA ILE A 788 -14.28 -18.78 -3.40
C ILE A 788 -14.11 -19.12 -1.90
N LEU A 789 -14.36 -18.17 -0.99
CA LEU A 789 -14.44 -18.45 0.46
C LEU A 789 -15.49 -19.53 0.78
N GLY A 790 -16.57 -19.64 0.00
CA GLY A 790 -17.62 -20.65 0.18
C GLY A 790 -17.29 -22.04 -0.36
N LEU A 791 -16.05 -22.28 -0.78
CA LEU A 791 -15.60 -23.59 -1.25
C LEU A 791 -14.92 -24.36 -0.12
N GLU A 792 -15.00 -25.69 -0.19
CA GLU A 792 -14.19 -26.57 0.65
C GLU A 792 -12.69 -26.24 0.48
N VAL A 793 -11.93 -26.28 1.58
CA VAL A 793 -10.56 -25.74 1.68
C VAL A 793 -9.65 -26.18 0.53
N HIS A 794 -9.68 -27.47 0.20
CA HIS A 794 -8.89 -28.02 -0.91
C HIS A 794 -9.30 -27.46 -2.28
N LYS A 795 -10.61 -27.28 -2.54
CA LYS A 795 -11.14 -26.73 -3.80
C LYS A 795 -10.78 -25.26 -3.95
N GLN A 796 -10.91 -24.50 -2.86
CA GLN A 796 -10.54 -23.09 -2.78
C GLN A 796 -9.06 -22.88 -3.14
N ASN A 797 -8.17 -23.64 -2.51
CA ASN A 797 -6.72 -23.47 -2.68
C ASN A 797 -6.26 -23.84 -4.11
N HIS A 798 -6.74 -24.96 -4.68
CA HIS A 798 -6.39 -25.35 -6.05
C HIS A 798 -6.98 -24.40 -7.12
N LEU A 799 -8.20 -23.91 -6.93
CA LEU A 799 -8.83 -22.96 -7.86
C LEU A 799 -8.09 -21.61 -7.87
N PHE A 800 -7.65 -21.15 -6.70
CA PHE A 800 -6.85 -19.93 -6.60
C PHE A 800 -5.46 -20.11 -7.24
N GLN A 801 -4.79 -21.26 -7.02
CA GLN A 801 -3.51 -21.56 -7.65
C GLN A 801 -3.59 -21.51 -9.19
N TYR A 802 -4.61 -22.15 -9.78
CA TYR A 802 -4.82 -22.12 -11.22
C TYR A 802 -5.04 -20.70 -11.77
N PHE A 803 -5.68 -19.83 -11.00
CA PHE A 803 -5.84 -18.42 -11.33
C PHE A 803 -4.51 -17.64 -11.23
N THR A 804 -3.71 -17.86 -10.19
CA THR A 804 -2.40 -17.19 -10.05
C THR A 804 -1.42 -17.61 -11.13
N ASP A 805 -1.40 -18.89 -11.52
CA ASP A 805 -0.52 -19.39 -12.60
C ASP A 805 -0.87 -18.74 -13.95
N ASN A 806 -2.16 -18.53 -14.21
CA ASN A 806 -2.65 -17.82 -15.40
C ASN A 806 -2.31 -16.33 -15.39
N PHE A 807 -2.35 -15.70 -14.21
CA PHE A 807 -1.99 -14.31 -14.01
C PHE A 807 -0.49 -14.07 -14.25
N ASP A 808 0.36 -14.88 -13.63
CA ASP A 808 1.82 -14.82 -13.81
C ASP A 808 2.22 -15.08 -15.26
N TYR A 809 1.60 -16.07 -15.93
CA TYR A 809 1.82 -16.33 -17.36
C TYR A 809 1.53 -15.11 -18.24
N LEU A 810 0.44 -14.36 -17.96
CA LEU A 810 0.10 -13.15 -18.72
C LEU A 810 1.09 -12.00 -18.47
N ILE A 811 1.55 -11.82 -17.23
CA ILE A 811 2.58 -10.82 -16.90
C ILE A 811 3.90 -11.17 -17.61
N GLU A 812 4.34 -12.42 -17.54
CA GLU A 812 5.56 -12.86 -18.22
C GLU A 812 5.48 -12.71 -19.74
N LYS A 813 4.30 -12.96 -20.33
CA LYS A 813 4.07 -12.76 -21.76
C LYS A 813 4.24 -11.28 -22.14
N ASP A 814 3.53 -10.38 -21.48
CA ASP A 814 3.61 -8.94 -21.81
C ASP A 814 5.00 -8.35 -21.50
N LYS A 815 5.72 -8.87 -20.48
CA LYS A 815 7.13 -8.52 -20.22
C LYS A 815 8.06 -8.97 -21.37
N LYS A 816 7.86 -10.16 -21.94
CA LYS A 816 8.60 -10.65 -23.12
C LYS A 816 8.26 -9.84 -24.39
N GLU A 817 7.03 -9.35 -24.51
CA GLU A 817 6.57 -8.53 -25.65
C GLU A 817 6.84 -7.01 -25.48
N GLY A 818 7.43 -6.57 -24.37
CA GLY A 818 7.70 -5.13 -24.10
C GLY A 818 6.44 -4.28 -23.83
N LYS A 819 5.27 -4.91 -23.60
CA LYS A 819 3.95 -4.25 -23.41
C LYS A 819 3.60 -4.00 -21.93
N TYR A 820 4.52 -4.35 -21.04
CA TYR A 820 4.35 -4.25 -19.60
C TYR A 820 4.86 -2.89 -19.07
N ASP A 821 4.01 -2.14 -18.37
CA ASP A 821 4.35 -0.84 -17.77
C ASP A 821 5.21 -1.01 -16.51
N MET A 822 6.50 -0.69 -16.65
CA MET A 822 7.48 -0.77 -15.56
C MET A 822 7.36 0.39 -14.55
N GLY A 823 6.81 1.56 -14.93
CA GLY A 823 6.81 2.77 -14.10
C GLY A 823 7.99 3.71 -14.40
N ILE A 824 8.44 4.49 -13.40
CA ILE A 824 9.63 5.35 -13.54
C ILE A 824 10.87 4.46 -13.65
N LEU A 825 11.58 4.56 -14.78
CA LEU A 825 12.86 3.89 -14.95
C LEU A 825 14.00 4.71 -14.35
N ASP A 826 15.01 4.04 -13.80
CA ASP A 826 16.31 4.68 -13.62
C ASP A 826 17.04 4.67 -14.97
N LEU A 827 17.52 5.83 -15.40
CA LEU A 827 18.34 5.93 -16.60
C LEU A 827 19.74 5.41 -16.29
N ALA A 828 20.16 4.34 -16.97
CA ALA A 828 21.42 3.62 -16.72
C ALA A 828 21.63 3.13 -15.26
N PRO A 829 20.81 2.17 -14.79
CA PRO A 829 20.94 1.62 -13.45
C PRO A 829 22.25 0.82 -13.32
N GLY A 830 23.27 1.45 -12.72
CA GLY A 830 24.58 0.84 -12.49
C GLY A 830 25.77 1.60 -13.11
N ASN A 831 25.56 2.62 -13.95
CA ASN A 831 26.65 3.51 -14.38
C ASN A 831 26.61 4.83 -13.60
N ASP A 832 27.71 5.11 -12.89
CA ASP A 832 27.88 6.32 -12.07
C ASP A 832 28.22 7.58 -12.92
N GLU A 833 28.32 7.45 -14.25
CA GLU A 833 28.78 8.49 -15.17
C GLU A 833 27.66 9.01 -16.08
N ILE A 834 26.73 9.77 -15.46
CA ILE A 834 25.79 10.63 -16.18
C ILE A 834 26.32 12.06 -16.15
N TYR A 835 26.53 12.61 -17.34
CA TYR A 835 27.05 13.94 -17.61
C TYR A 835 25.91 14.88 -18.00
N GLU A 836 25.88 16.07 -17.42
CA GLU A 836 25.01 17.16 -17.86
C GLU A 836 25.76 17.97 -18.93
N GLU A 837 25.17 18.14 -20.12
CA GLU A 837 25.79 18.90 -21.22
C GLU A 837 25.27 20.34 -21.28
N LYS A 838 23.95 20.53 -21.14
CA LYS A 838 23.27 21.82 -21.24
C LYS A 838 21.98 21.81 -20.43
N GLN A 839 21.67 22.95 -19.81
CA GLN A 839 20.40 23.22 -19.16
C GLN A 839 19.73 24.43 -19.84
N GLU A 840 18.43 24.34 -20.10
CA GLU A 840 17.60 25.46 -20.57
C GLU A 840 16.35 25.60 -19.68
N ASN A 841 16.09 26.82 -19.19
CA ASN A 841 15.00 27.11 -18.27
C ASN A 841 13.86 27.84 -18.98
N PHE A 842 12.63 27.35 -18.81
CA PHE A 842 11.41 27.90 -19.39
C PHE A 842 10.46 28.33 -18.27
N LEU A 843 10.06 29.60 -18.28
CA LEU A 843 8.98 30.11 -17.43
C LEU A 843 7.62 29.67 -18.00
N THR A 844 6.71 29.24 -17.12
CA THR A 844 5.39 28.75 -17.52
C THR A 844 4.30 29.70 -17.03
N ALA A 845 3.55 30.28 -17.97
CA ALA A 845 2.51 31.26 -17.63
C ALA A 845 1.36 30.64 -16.82
N GLY A 846 1.01 31.28 -15.71
CA GLY A 846 -0.15 30.95 -14.87
C GLY A 846 0.24 30.60 -13.43
N ASN A 847 -0.44 31.23 -12.46
CA ASN A 847 -0.20 31.17 -11.01
C ASN A 847 1.10 31.91 -10.54
N PRO A 848 1.08 32.73 -9.47
CA PRO A 848 2.17 33.68 -9.15
C PRO A 848 3.46 33.10 -8.55
N GLN A 849 3.54 31.79 -8.33
CA GLN A 849 4.80 31.12 -7.97
C GLN A 849 5.21 30.28 -9.18
N ASP A 850 6.03 30.89 -10.03
CA ASP A 850 6.37 30.38 -11.36
C ASP A 850 7.17 29.07 -11.26
N GLY A 851 6.49 27.96 -11.53
CA GLY A 851 7.14 26.67 -11.70
C GLY A 851 7.99 26.68 -12.97
N GLN A 852 9.30 26.59 -12.82
CA GLN A 852 10.22 26.46 -13.95
C GLN A 852 10.08 25.07 -14.58
N VAL A 853 10.05 25.00 -15.90
CA VAL A 853 10.30 23.76 -16.66
C VAL A 853 11.74 23.82 -17.14
N VAL A 854 12.49 22.76 -16.89
CA VAL A 854 13.92 22.71 -17.21
C VAL A 854 14.18 21.61 -18.22
N LEU A 855 14.75 21.95 -19.37
CA LEU A 855 15.23 20.99 -20.36
C LEU A 855 16.71 20.71 -20.11
N TYR A 856 17.03 19.48 -19.75
CA TYR A 856 18.39 18.98 -19.64
C TYR A 856 18.77 18.20 -20.90
N LYS A 857 19.88 18.56 -21.53
CA LYS A 857 20.62 17.69 -22.43
C LYS A 857 21.65 16.93 -21.59
N ILE A 858 21.51 15.61 -21.54
CA ILE A 858 22.37 14.72 -20.73
C ILE A 858 23.06 13.70 -21.62
N SER A 859 24.30 13.36 -21.28
CA SER A 859 25.07 12.28 -21.89
C SER A 859 25.25 11.16 -20.88
N VAL A 860 24.79 9.97 -21.23
CA VAL A 860 24.90 8.76 -20.42
C VAL A 860 26.01 7.90 -20.99
N ASP A 861 27.04 7.63 -20.21
CA ASP A 861 27.97 6.57 -20.53
C ASP A 861 27.26 5.20 -20.40
N ARG A 862 27.38 4.36 -21.42
CA ARG A 862 26.88 2.97 -21.43
C ARG A 862 27.98 1.96 -21.75
N GLY A 863 29.24 2.36 -21.69
CA GLY A 863 30.36 1.46 -21.87
C GLY A 863 30.51 0.48 -20.71
N MET A 864 31.27 -0.58 -20.95
CA MET A 864 31.69 -1.54 -19.94
C MET A 864 33.23 -1.53 -19.87
N PRO A 865 33.84 -1.07 -18.77
CA PRO A 865 35.29 -1.04 -18.62
C PRO A 865 35.86 -2.48 -18.54
N TRP A 866 37.18 -2.61 -18.77
CA TRP A 866 37.83 -3.91 -18.82
C TRP A 866 37.69 -4.68 -17.51
N GLU A 867 37.81 -4.00 -16.37
CA GLU A 867 37.71 -4.61 -15.04
C GLU A 867 36.33 -5.22 -14.78
N GLU A 868 35.27 -4.60 -15.28
CA GLU A 868 33.91 -5.13 -15.15
C GLU A 868 33.72 -6.35 -16.07
N ALA A 869 34.14 -6.25 -17.34
CA ALA A 869 34.10 -7.36 -18.29
C ALA A 869 34.90 -8.57 -17.79
N HIS A 870 36.10 -8.34 -17.25
CA HIS A 870 36.95 -9.39 -16.68
C HIS A 870 36.36 -9.99 -15.40
N ALA A 871 35.87 -9.16 -14.47
CA ALA A 871 35.16 -9.63 -13.27
C ALA A 871 33.82 -10.33 -13.57
N LYS A 872 33.32 -10.20 -14.80
CA LYS A 872 32.16 -10.94 -15.32
C LYS A 872 32.59 -12.26 -15.97
N PHE A 873 33.67 -12.25 -16.77
CA PHE A 873 34.31 -13.44 -17.33
C PHE A 873 34.68 -14.48 -16.25
N LEU A 874 35.24 -14.05 -15.12
CA LEU A 874 35.59 -14.91 -13.98
C LEU A 874 34.40 -15.66 -13.32
N LYS A 875 33.16 -15.43 -13.76
CA LYS A 875 31.95 -16.09 -13.27
C LYS A 875 31.30 -17.00 -14.32
N LEU A 876 31.85 -17.04 -15.54
CA LEU A 876 31.38 -17.88 -16.64
C LEU A 876 31.92 -19.31 -16.46
N SER A 877 31.19 -20.30 -16.98
CA SER A 877 31.47 -21.72 -16.72
C SER A 877 31.07 -22.67 -17.84
N ALA A 878 30.26 -22.24 -18.82
CA ALA A 878 29.91 -23.05 -19.98
C ALA A 878 30.99 -22.93 -21.09
N PRO A 879 31.19 -23.99 -21.91
CA PRO A 879 32.33 -24.08 -22.83
C PRO A 879 32.35 -23.00 -23.92
N ASP A 880 31.18 -22.53 -24.35
CA ASP A 880 31.01 -21.48 -25.36
C ASP A 880 30.95 -20.06 -24.76
N GLU A 881 31.20 -19.90 -23.46
CA GLU A 881 31.29 -18.58 -22.81
C GLU A 881 32.73 -18.05 -22.81
N GLY A 882 32.91 -16.75 -23.03
CA GLY A 882 34.23 -16.13 -23.02
C GLY A 882 34.35 -14.88 -23.91
N PHE A 883 35.58 -14.41 -24.11
CA PHE A 883 35.89 -13.32 -25.02
C PHE A 883 36.02 -13.80 -26.46
N TYR A 884 35.69 -12.91 -27.39
CA TYR A 884 35.63 -13.19 -28.83
C TYR A 884 36.17 -12.01 -29.66
N LEU A 885 37.00 -12.29 -30.67
CA LEU A 885 37.49 -11.32 -31.66
C LEU A 885 36.92 -11.60 -33.05
N SER A 886 36.59 -10.56 -33.80
CA SER A 886 36.01 -10.69 -35.13
C SER A 886 37.04 -11.09 -36.18
N TYR A 887 36.72 -12.05 -37.06
CA TYR A 887 37.59 -12.40 -38.21
C TYR A 887 37.84 -11.22 -39.16
N LYS A 888 36.82 -10.36 -39.34
CA LYS A 888 36.93 -9.17 -40.21
C LYS A 888 37.39 -7.96 -39.40
N LEU A 889 38.63 -7.54 -39.65
CA LEU A 889 39.15 -6.25 -39.18
C LEU A 889 38.26 -5.09 -39.65
N ARG A 890 38.13 -4.04 -38.82
CA ARG A 890 37.46 -2.79 -39.18
C ARG A 890 38.35 -1.64 -38.73
N GLY A 891 38.84 -0.84 -39.66
CA GLY A 891 40.05 -0.04 -39.41
C GLY A 891 41.25 -0.95 -39.14
N ASN A 892 42.12 -0.54 -38.21
CA ASN A 892 43.34 -1.28 -37.85
C ASN A 892 43.16 -2.30 -36.71
N SER A 893 41.93 -2.66 -36.32
CA SER A 893 41.70 -3.55 -35.16
C SER A 893 40.51 -4.50 -35.33
N PRO A 894 40.53 -5.69 -34.70
CA PRO A 894 39.37 -6.58 -34.62
C PRO A 894 38.32 -6.04 -33.65
N CYS A 895 37.04 -6.25 -33.93
CA CYS A 895 35.97 -5.95 -32.98
C CYS A 895 35.95 -7.01 -31.87
N VAL A 896 35.87 -6.58 -30.60
CA VAL A 896 35.83 -7.49 -29.44
C VAL A 896 34.45 -7.54 -28.78
N LEU A 897 34.09 -8.69 -28.20
CA LEU A 897 32.93 -8.86 -27.34
C LEU A 897 33.17 -9.95 -26.28
N LEU A 898 32.29 -9.99 -25.28
CA LEU A 898 32.20 -11.04 -24.25
C LEU A 898 30.83 -11.71 -24.41
N ALA A 899 30.79 -13.04 -24.49
CA ALA A 899 29.58 -13.83 -24.63
C ALA A 899 29.29 -14.66 -23.37
N GLU A 900 28.05 -14.58 -22.89
CA GLU A 900 27.50 -15.32 -21.75
C GLU A 900 26.29 -16.15 -22.22
N GLN A 901 26.14 -17.35 -21.68
CA GLN A 901 25.07 -18.28 -22.01
C GLN A 901 23.72 -17.72 -21.51
N GLY A 902 22.83 -17.42 -22.46
CA GLY A 902 21.46 -16.99 -22.19
C GLY A 902 20.49 -18.17 -22.10
N ARG A 903 19.19 -17.90 -22.27
CA ARG A 903 18.16 -18.95 -22.30
C ARG A 903 18.17 -19.70 -23.64
N GLY A 904 18.33 -21.01 -23.63
CA GLY A 904 18.36 -21.85 -24.84
C GLY A 904 19.67 -21.70 -25.62
N LYS A 905 19.62 -21.70 -26.95
CA LYS A 905 20.81 -21.57 -27.82
C LYS A 905 21.27 -20.12 -28.09
N ASN A 906 20.85 -19.19 -27.23
CA ASN A 906 21.03 -17.75 -27.41
C ASN A 906 21.98 -17.19 -26.35
N PHE A 907 22.93 -16.37 -26.78
CA PHE A 907 23.96 -15.74 -25.94
C PHE A 907 23.64 -14.28 -25.66
N LEU A 908 23.96 -13.85 -24.44
CA LEU A 908 24.00 -12.45 -24.05
C LEU A 908 25.38 -11.90 -24.42
N VAL A 909 25.40 -10.95 -25.35
CA VAL A 909 26.62 -10.32 -25.86
C VAL A 909 26.87 -9.01 -25.13
N TYR A 910 28.10 -8.80 -24.67
CA TYR A 910 28.58 -7.58 -24.05
C TYR A 910 29.69 -6.96 -24.90
N LYS A 911 29.71 -5.64 -25.07
CA LYS A 911 30.65 -4.90 -25.92
C LYS A 911 31.22 -3.68 -25.19
N PRO A 912 32.46 -3.25 -25.49
CA PRO A 912 33.10 -2.12 -24.82
C PRO A 912 32.26 -0.83 -24.85
N ASN A 913 31.58 -0.55 -25.96
CA ASN A 913 30.89 0.71 -26.22
C ASN A 913 29.40 0.76 -25.79
N ILE A 914 28.77 -0.38 -25.50
CA ILE A 914 27.33 -0.43 -25.15
C ILE A 914 27.01 -1.32 -23.95
N GLY A 915 28.02 -1.94 -23.33
CA GLY A 915 27.81 -2.96 -22.31
C GLY A 915 26.95 -4.08 -22.89
N LYS A 916 25.86 -4.42 -22.21
CA LYS A 916 24.94 -5.50 -22.60
C LYS A 916 24.12 -5.15 -23.85
N GLN A 917 24.24 -5.96 -24.90
CA GLN A 917 23.41 -5.87 -26.09
C GLN A 917 21.95 -6.31 -25.79
N THR A 918 20.97 -5.51 -26.24
CA THR A 918 19.54 -5.77 -26.00
C THR A 918 19.03 -7.03 -26.69
N GLN A 919 19.48 -7.28 -27.92
CA GLN A 919 19.14 -8.48 -28.68
C GLN A 919 20.19 -9.57 -28.42
N PRO A 920 19.78 -10.77 -27.97
CA PRO A 920 20.70 -11.89 -27.82
C PRO A 920 21.11 -12.43 -29.19
N GLU A 921 22.29 -13.03 -29.28
CA GLU A 921 22.89 -13.52 -30.52
C GLU A 921 22.93 -15.06 -30.49
N SER A 922 22.63 -15.75 -31.59
CA SER A 922 22.71 -17.21 -31.62
C SER A 922 24.17 -17.66 -31.74
N LEU A 923 24.51 -18.83 -31.19
CA LEU A 923 25.87 -19.38 -31.26
C LEU A 923 26.37 -19.47 -32.71
N ASN A 924 25.53 -19.93 -33.64
CA ASN A 924 25.87 -20.03 -35.06
C ASN A 924 26.23 -18.67 -35.67
N ASN A 925 25.46 -17.61 -35.37
CA ASN A 925 25.71 -16.27 -35.90
C ASN A 925 26.97 -15.63 -35.27
N LEU A 926 27.25 -15.97 -34.00
CA LEU A 926 28.46 -15.54 -33.31
C LEU A 926 29.70 -16.18 -33.93
N LEU A 927 29.73 -17.51 -34.05
CA LEU A 927 30.87 -18.29 -34.58
C LEU A 927 31.15 -18.02 -36.07
N GLN A 928 30.15 -17.61 -36.86
CA GLN A 928 30.36 -17.15 -38.24
C GLN A 928 31.16 -15.84 -38.34
N ARG A 929 31.21 -15.04 -37.27
CA ARG A 929 31.73 -13.67 -37.30
C ARG A 929 32.91 -13.44 -36.37
N TYR A 930 33.06 -14.28 -35.35
CA TYR A 930 34.08 -14.17 -34.31
C TYR A 930 34.67 -15.54 -33.96
N HIS A 931 35.94 -15.56 -33.56
CA HIS A 931 36.60 -16.68 -32.88
C HIS A 931 36.75 -16.39 -31.39
N LYS A 932 36.78 -17.44 -30.57
CA LYS A 932 37.01 -17.33 -29.13
C LYS A 932 38.48 -17.04 -28.86
N VAL A 933 38.77 -16.21 -27.85
CA VAL A 933 40.13 -15.81 -27.46
C VAL A 933 40.32 -15.84 -25.94
N THR A 934 41.57 -15.79 -25.49
CA THR A 934 41.93 -15.59 -24.08
C THR A 934 41.61 -14.16 -23.61
N PRO A 935 41.44 -13.92 -22.30
CA PRO A 935 41.32 -12.57 -21.75
C PRO A 935 42.50 -11.66 -22.11
N GLU A 936 43.72 -12.21 -22.14
CA GLU A 936 44.95 -11.50 -22.44
C GLU A 936 44.95 -10.94 -23.87
N GLU A 937 44.55 -11.77 -24.86
CA GLU A 937 44.38 -11.36 -26.26
C GLU A 937 43.21 -10.36 -26.46
N ALA A 938 42.17 -10.45 -25.62
CA ALA A 938 41.00 -9.58 -25.70
C ALA A 938 41.24 -8.19 -25.12
N LYS A 939 42.12 -8.06 -24.12
CA LYS A 939 42.29 -6.86 -23.29
C LYS A 939 42.55 -5.60 -24.10
N ASP A 940 43.63 -5.58 -24.88
CA ASP A 940 44.05 -4.39 -25.64
C ASP A 940 42.97 -3.96 -26.64
N SER A 941 42.33 -4.94 -27.29
CA SER A 941 41.20 -4.67 -28.19
C SER A 941 40.00 -4.05 -27.46
N TRP A 942 39.75 -4.46 -26.20
CA TRP A 942 38.67 -3.94 -25.36
C TRP A 942 38.93 -2.53 -24.87
N GLU A 943 40.11 -2.28 -24.29
CA GLU A 943 40.51 -0.97 -23.78
C GLU A 943 40.59 0.09 -24.89
N ASN A 944 41.11 -0.28 -26.07
CA ASN A 944 41.14 0.59 -27.25
C ASN A 944 39.72 0.92 -27.75
N GLN A 945 38.83 -0.07 -27.89
CA GLN A 945 37.43 0.18 -28.33
C GLN A 945 36.61 0.94 -27.27
N PHE A 946 36.82 0.67 -25.99
CA PHE A 946 36.22 1.40 -24.87
C PHE A 946 36.62 2.88 -24.91
N THR A 947 37.90 3.17 -25.11
CA THR A 947 38.44 4.53 -25.14
C THR A 947 38.02 5.27 -26.41
N PHE A 948 38.17 4.65 -27.59
CA PHE A 948 37.83 5.26 -28.87
C PHE A 948 36.35 5.66 -28.94
N SER A 949 35.45 4.77 -28.49
CA SER A 949 34.01 4.98 -28.60
C SER A 949 33.47 6.12 -27.72
N LEU A 950 34.23 6.65 -26.76
CA LEU A 950 33.82 7.79 -25.93
C LEU A 950 33.48 9.02 -26.78
N LYS A 951 34.32 9.35 -27.77
CA LYS A 951 34.18 10.56 -28.60
C LYS A 951 33.92 10.26 -30.08
N ASN A 952 34.19 9.05 -30.55
CA ASN A 952 34.12 8.70 -31.97
C ASN A 952 33.03 7.65 -32.25
N CYS A 953 32.33 7.81 -33.37
CA CYS A 953 31.32 6.87 -33.81
C CYS A 953 31.94 5.61 -34.44
N SER A 954 31.15 4.54 -34.53
CA SER A 954 31.62 3.29 -35.16
C SER A 954 31.96 3.44 -36.64
N HIS A 955 31.39 4.42 -37.37
CA HIS A 955 31.81 4.68 -38.74
C HIS A 955 33.25 5.21 -38.82
N ALA A 956 33.64 6.10 -37.92
CA ALA A 956 35.03 6.56 -37.81
C ALA A 956 35.96 5.40 -37.40
N ASN A 957 35.50 4.48 -36.56
CA ASN A 957 36.27 3.25 -36.23
C ASN A 957 36.49 2.37 -37.46
N TRP A 958 35.50 2.23 -38.34
CA TRP A 958 35.56 1.31 -39.49
C TRP A 958 36.30 1.89 -40.69
N ASN A 959 36.16 3.20 -40.94
CA ASN A 959 36.58 3.87 -42.16
C ASN A 959 37.62 4.98 -41.91
N GLY A 960 38.12 5.15 -40.69
CA GLY A 960 39.00 6.25 -40.26
C GLY A 960 38.30 7.61 -40.12
N LYS A 961 37.25 7.87 -40.90
CA LYS A 961 36.42 9.08 -40.85
C LYS A 961 34.92 8.76 -40.93
N CYS A 962 34.09 9.71 -40.54
CA CYS A 962 32.64 9.61 -40.67
C CYS A 962 32.10 10.66 -41.63
N LYS A 963 31.62 10.22 -42.80
CA LYS A 963 31.06 11.10 -43.84
C LYS A 963 30.00 12.07 -43.33
N LYS A 964 29.13 11.64 -42.41
CA LYS A 964 28.12 12.50 -41.77
C LYS A 964 28.74 13.68 -41.00
N ILE A 965 29.82 13.43 -40.26
CA ILE A 965 30.53 14.46 -39.49
C ILE A 965 31.28 15.40 -40.45
N GLU A 966 31.84 14.88 -41.55
CA GLU A 966 32.43 15.70 -42.62
C GLU A 966 31.38 16.55 -43.36
N GLU A 967 30.13 16.08 -43.45
CA GLU A 967 28.96 16.82 -43.97
C GLU A 967 28.31 17.76 -42.93
N GLY A 968 28.94 17.96 -41.75
CA GLY A 968 28.45 18.85 -40.69
C GLY A 968 27.28 18.29 -39.85
N GLN A 969 26.96 17.01 -39.98
CA GLN A 969 25.89 16.33 -39.24
C GLN A 969 26.42 15.55 -38.03
N GLU A 970 25.66 15.55 -36.92
CA GLU A 970 25.98 14.70 -35.77
C GLU A 970 25.85 13.20 -36.11
N CYS A 971 26.77 12.38 -35.59
CA CYS A 971 26.72 10.93 -35.76
C CYS A 971 27.02 10.18 -34.44
N LEU A 972 25.97 9.82 -33.70
CA LEU A 972 26.10 9.07 -32.43
C LEU A 972 26.16 7.54 -32.61
N GLN A 973 26.23 7.04 -33.84
CA GLN A 973 26.08 5.61 -34.13
C GLN A 973 27.25 4.79 -33.56
N GLY A 974 26.96 3.99 -32.54
CA GLY A 974 27.93 3.15 -31.86
C GLY A 974 28.93 3.91 -30.98
N MET A 975 28.65 5.18 -30.62
CA MET A 975 29.34 5.88 -29.55
C MET A 975 28.97 5.31 -28.17
N ARG A 976 29.88 5.49 -27.21
CA ARG A 976 29.76 5.09 -25.81
C ARG A 976 28.87 6.03 -25.02
N LEU A 977 29.00 7.33 -25.26
CA LEU A 977 28.04 8.32 -24.78
C LEU A 977 26.76 8.22 -25.61
N ARG A 978 25.63 8.21 -24.91
CA ARG A 978 24.30 8.34 -25.52
C ARG A 978 23.62 9.57 -24.96
N GLN A 979 23.32 10.52 -25.84
CA GLN A 979 22.58 11.72 -25.48
C GLN A 979 21.10 11.43 -25.30
N TYR A 980 20.49 12.12 -24.33
CA TYR A 980 19.06 12.16 -24.06
C TYR A 980 18.64 13.59 -23.77
N HIS A 981 17.37 13.90 -24.04
CA HIS A 981 16.72 15.14 -23.65
C HIS A 981 15.67 14.83 -22.58
N MET A 982 15.74 15.52 -21.45
CA MET A 982 14.89 15.29 -20.28
C MET A 982 14.27 16.61 -19.81
N LEU A 983 12.94 16.63 -19.69
CA LEU A 983 12.18 17.74 -19.12
C LEU A 983 11.93 17.48 -17.63
N CYS A 984 12.27 18.46 -16.79
CA CYS A 984 12.08 18.46 -15.34
C CYS A 984 11.25 19.66 -14.88
N GLY A 985 10.85 19.67 -13.59
CA GLY A 985 10.14 20.79 -12.98
C GLY A 985 8.62 20.72 -13.15
N ALA A 986 7.98 21.84 -13.47
CA ALA A 986 6.52 22.00 -13.47
C ALA A 986 5.80 21.37 -14.70
N LEU A 987 5.95 20.06 -14.86
CA LEU A 987 5.65 19.36 -16.10
C LEU A 987 4.17 19.35 -16.49
N LEU A 988 3.21 19.36 -15.55
CA LEU A 988 1.77 19.29 -15.90
C LEU A 988 1.34 20.45 -16.81
N ARG A 989 1.99 21.61 -16.66
CA ARG A 989 1.70 22.84 -17.42
C ARG A 989 2.01 22.71 -18.91
N VAL A 990 3.11 22.05 -19.25
CA VAL A 990 3.55 21.82 -20.64
C VAL A 990 3.13 20.45 -21.20
N TRP A 991 2.73 19.52 -20.32
CA TRP A 991 2.48 18.11 -20.60
C TRP A 991 1.67 17.83 -21.87
N LYS A 992 0.53 18.53 -22.03
CA LYS A 992 -0.35 18.34 -23.18
C LYS A 992 0.37 18.75 -24.47
N ARG A 993 0.90 19.97 -24.52
CA ARG A 993 1.62 20.53 -25.67
C ARG A 993 2.83 19.69 -26.08
N VAL A 994 3.65 19.26 -25.11
CA VAL A 994 4.80 18.37 -25.37
C VAL A 994 4.34 17.02 -25.91
N SER A 995 3.27 16.45 -25.35
CA SER A 995 2.76 15.17 -25.81
C SER A 995 2.17 15.19 -27.21
N ASP A 996 1.48 16.28 -27.58
CA ASP A 996 0.84 16.40 -28.88
C ASP A 996 1.95 16.41 -29.96
N VAL A 997 2.96 17.27 -29.79
CA VAL A 997 4.17 17.35 -30.65
C VAL A 997 4.92 16.01 -30.73
N VAL A 998 5.17 15.32 -29.60
CA VAL A 998 5.84 14.00 -29.60
C VAL A 998 5.04 12.95 -30.37
N SER A 999 3.71 13.02 -30.32
CA SER A 999 2.82 12.06 -30.98
C SER A 999 2.77 12.24 -32.50
N GLU A 1000 2.81 13.49 -32.98
CA GLU A 1000 2.93 13.83 -34.41
C GLU A 1000 4.25 13.31 -35.00
N ILE A 1001 5.35 13.43 -34.25
CA ILE A 1001 6.70 13.09 -34.72
C ILE A 1001 6.98 11.58 -34.68
N THR A 1002 6.65 10.89 -33.58
CA THR A 1002 7.18 9.53 -33.32
C THR A 1002 6.17 8.41 -33.58
N SER A 1003 4.94 8.73 -34.02
CA SER A 1003 3.82 7.77 -34.10
C SER A 1003 3.47 7.07 -32.76
N SER A 1004 4.06 7.54 -31.65
CA SER A 1004 3.91 7.04 -30.30
C SER A 1004 3.67 8.22 -29.37
N SER A 1005 2.68 8.13 -28.49
CA SER A 1005 2.39 9.18 -27.49
C SER A 1005 3.06 8.93 -26.13
N ILE A 1006 3.99 7.96 -26.07
CA ILE A 1006 4.57 7.47 -24.81
C ILE A 1006 5.81 8.31 -24.43
N LEU A 1007 5.54 9.44 -23.79
CA LEU A 1007 6.49 10.09 -22.88
C LEU A 1007 6.78 9.13 -21.72
N GLN A 1008 8.05 8.78 -21.53
CA GLN A 1008 8.47 7.87 -20.46
C GLN A 1008 9.12 8.68 -19.32
N ILE A 1009 9.04 8.18 -18.09
CA ILE A 1009 9.49 8.91 -16.91
C ILE A 1009 10.82 8.30 -16.45
N VAL A 1010 11.83 9.15 -16.25
CA VAL A 1010 13.14 8.74 -15.70
C VAL A 1010 13.50 9.46 -14.43
N ARG A 1011 14.23 8.74 -13.58
CA ARG A 1011 15.18 9.32 -12.64
C ARG A 1011 16.60 9.16 -13.19
N LEU A 1012 17.42 10.15 -12.93
CA LEU A 1012 18.86 10.03 -13.06
C LEU A 1012 19.55 10.50 -11.77
N LYS A 1013 20.81 10.12 -11.64
CA LYS A 1013 21.72 10.63 -10.61
C LYS A 1013 22.99 11.06 -11.33
N THR A 1014 23.31 12.35 -11.30
CA THR A 1014 24.52 12.86 -11.97
C THR A 1014 25.78 12.40 -11.24
N LYS A 1015 26.94 12.50 -11.89
CA LYS A 1015 28.26 12.25 -11.28
C LYS A 1015 28.51 13.10 -10.02
N GLN A 1016 27.89 14.28 -9.93
CA GLN A 1016 27.90 15.16 -8.73
C GLN A 1016 26.96 14.69 -7.60
N ARG A 1017 26.27 13.54 -7.78
CA ARG A 1017 25.25 12.95 -6.88
C ARG A 1017 23.92 13.71 -6.80
N ASN A 1018 23.72 14.77 -7.59
CA ASN A 1018 22.42 15.42 -7.70
C ASN A 1018 21.41 14.44 -8.30
N LYS A 1019 20.27 14.24 -7.62
CA LYS A 1019 19.14 13.46 -8.14
C LYS A 1019 18.28 14.38 -8.98
N GLN A 1020 17.96 13.99 -10.21
CA GLN A 1020 16.99 14.68 -11.06
C GLN A 1020 15.93 13.65 -11.49
N VAL A 1021 14.66 14.08 -11.56
CA VAL A 1021 13.55 13.27 -12.08
C VAL A 1021 12.78 14.10 -13.10
N GLY A 1022 12.49 13.49 -14.24
CA GLY A 1022 11.86 14.16 -15.36
C GLY A 1022 11.20 13.20 -16.35
N GLN A 1023 10.50 13.77 -17.33
CA GLN A 1023 10.09 13.03 -18.51
C GLN A 1023 11.22 13.03 -19.53
N TYR A 1024 11.48 11.88 -20.13
CA TYR A 1024 12.28 11.78 -21.33
C TYR A 1024 11.42 11.20 -22.45
N THR A 1025 11.65 11.72 -23.65
CA THR A 1025 11.25 11.02 -24.87
C THR A 1025 12.53 10.47 -25.48
N LEU A 1026 12.50 9.20 -25.90
CA LEU A 1026 13.46 8.69 -26.88
C LEU A 1026 13.12 9.31 -28.24
N LEU A 1027 13.48 10.58 -28.41
CA LEU A 1027 13.40 11.29 -29.67
C LEU A 1027 14.43 10.66 -30.62
N PRO A 1028 14.02 10.01 -31.72
CA PRO A 1028 14.94 9.67 -32.78
C PRO A 1028 15.41 10.99 -33.39
N HIS A 1029 16.74 11.16 -33.52
CA HIS A 1029 17.43 12.33 -34.09
C HIS A 1029 16.57 13.27 -34.94
N LEU A 1030 16.07 14.34 -34.31
CA LEU A 1030 15.53 15.52 -34.95
C LEU A 1030 16.10 16.73 -34.19
N GLY A 1031 16.54 17.73 -34.95
CA GLY A 1031 16.97 19.01 -34.37
C GLY A 1031 15.80 19.66 -33.65
N PHE A 1032 16.06 20.12 -32.43
CA PHE A 1032 15.18 20.97 -31.64
C PHE A 1032 15.46 22.44 -31.94
#